data_AF-A0A7V4AUI0-F1
#
_entry.id   AF-A0A7V4AUI0-F1
#
_cell.length_a   1.000
_cell.length_b   1.000
_cell.length_c   1.000
_cell.angle_alpha   90.00
_cell.angle_beta   90.00
_cell.angle_gamma   90.00
#
_symmetry.space_group_name_H-M   'P 1'
#
loop_
_entity.id
_entity.type
_entity.pdbx_description
1 polymer ?
#
loop_
_entity_poly.entity_id
_entity_poly.type
_entity_poly.pdbx_seq_one_letter_code
_entity_poly.pdbx_strand_id
1 'polypeptide(L)'
;MTASPLLPLQGSLSHLLSAESAPGRFSCVHLLWYHTGAMKLLHWIAVLLIGIPLGAFASDDAGWVVAFEDSFERQELGPDWHLLGGEVEISGGRLRLRGAGATLVCARPFAADVSLEFEAEADPAMPPCDLSAGLAAGEEHGWGYLIAFGGQSNRVNQILGPQVRAVDEKPPFLIEHGRRYLVCARKVGRVLSLSVDGRELLRAETNDPLGGPGFDRVALVTWTGMLVDRVRVLERSVPAPGTPRFPERLSNVPFYREGRTLRFAGASVTPAVGAAIEAYNQGRLDEALRLFSGLEDQLLSFWGRAFVLGDLAFTESDREGQLSKLAEDFREYARANPDQPGMEDAVPAAGWFGELRMSREASVAARRLIGLGPGDEAGRVTNPFYHKALLYDARFRYWDGKEGGDVRRIQSALATMEQLKQLWPDVSVLRQYTGEEVPWGEDLNADLQRHPAWAAYLREAYGRQVRIMEAWFEKRQQPDGQLGGGWGDDVELMRTWVPVAAISTGARGVRDGIGRFAEGIWQTLEDGYDPGIGDVEHSAEPSADIVPGMLLLRYGDPEWLERNLLSCRTIRDRFMGVDAKGHPRFKSTEFGSRGVKTDPRAGADTGYHARAMKHFLWQGWWGDLAARDWFLRWVEGWRQATMARIGSKPAGLPPPGIWYPSGDIVPPVPGVSWWDPHYNYYGAPGLPGMIFDCFLAAYALGGGEEFLRAFQFVTDEGTRGPLPVGELHPPSPEWCQMALAHAVDPSRTALYKLLTGDRTHDEYTLRHADPAQIYRTNYDLERYQKSFESAAKSLRTNFELRTTEVLATDRAALDSALTVFGAYTGAVQLIRDANTPTFAVTYQTEGTDFAALVVESTSRRVRVWLYSFTDAPQKIGLRFWRLEPGIYRILQGEILPGERPGQNRYAWLPAARVSLLRRAEGVDVLVPPGKVWVVDVLLVEPRAVPARSPDLAAGERSISVRGAQVTVRIHNLGNAGAGPFTVALQERDGAGWKTVAHRRLDGLKAPEDLRPASVVIRFHLARPPASGSRVVVDPRDELFELCETNNTVIVSDAGR
;
A
#
# COMPACT_ATOMS: atom_id res chain seq x y z
N MET A 1 28.86 29.12 -11.48
CA MET A 1 30.10 29.81 -11.05
C MET A 1 30.45 29.24 -9.67
N THR A 2 31.31 28.20 -9.63
CA THR A 2 32.68 28.21 -9.02
C THR A 2 32.65 28.41 -7.48
N ALA A 3 32.69 27.35 -6.66
CA ALA A 3 33.85 26.55 -6.20
C ALA A 3 34.37 26.98 -4.80
N SER A 4 34.17 26.10 -3.78
CA SER A 4 35.06 25.59 -2.70
C SER A 4 36.29 26.39 -2.18
N PRO A 5 36.98 26.02 -1.05
CA PRO A 5 36.62 25.21 0.16
C PRO A 5 37.35 25.62 1.50
N LEU A 6 37.23 24.77 2.54
CA LEU A 6 38.20 24.41 3.64
C LEU A 6 38.12 25.00 5.08
N LEU A 7 38.11 24.03 6.01
CA LEU A 7 38.33 23.90 7.49
C LEU A 7 39.67 24.49 8.04
N PRO A 8 40.10 24.24 9.30
CA PRO A 8 39.45 24.20 10.65
C PRO A 8 40.31 24.95 11.72
N LEU A 9 39.90 24.99 13.01
CA LEU A 9 40.85 25.19 14.13
C LEU A 9 40.38 24.53 15.45
N GLN A 10 41.31 23.79 16.07
CA GLN A 10 41.27 23.16 17.40
C GLN A 10 41.58 24.18 18.52
N GLY A 11 41.23 23.86 19.77
CA GLY A 11 41.86 24.49 20.94
C GLY A 11 41.15 24.25 22.28
N SER A 12 41.72 23.35 23.09
CA SER A 12 41.37 23.02 24.48
C SER A 12 41.68 24.13 25.50
N LEU A 13 41.00 24.16 26.66
CA LEU A 13 41.61 23.94 28.00
C LEU A 13 40.63 24.14 29.17
N SER A 14 40.87 23.30 30.17
CA SER A 14 40.24 23.06 31.47
C SER A 14 40.42 24.15 32.53
N HIS A 15 39.53 24.20 33.55
CA HIS A 15 39.87 23.95 34.98
C HIS A 15 38.81 24.39 36.05
N LEU A 16 38.65 23.52 37.06
CA LEU A 16 38.54 23.74 38.54
C LEU A 16 37.11 23.87 39.12
N LEU A 17 36.58 22.87 39.85
CA LEU A 17 36.83 22.35 41.23
C LEU A 17 36.39 23.25 42.40
N SER A 18 35.51 22.67 43.24
CA SER A 18 35.33 22.75 44.71
C SER A 18 33.82 22.78 45.04
N ALA A 19 33.19 21.74 45.58
CA ALA A 19 33.29 21.14 46.93
C ALA A 19 32.90 22.12 48.05
N GLU A 20 31.73 21.93 48.68
CA GLU A 20 31.61 21.53 50.09
C GLU A 20 30.18 21.64 50.68
N SER A 21 29.87 20.63 51.51
CA SER A 21 29.11 20.68 52.78
C SER A 21 27.56 20.70 52.80
N ALA A 22 27.04 19.63 53.42
CA ALA A 22 25.69 19.42 53.96
C ALA A 22 25.52 20.12 55.34
N PRO A 23 24.64 19.72 56.30
CA PRO A 23 23.34 19.01 56.28
C PRO A 23 22.26 19.65 57.22
N GLY A 24 21.04 19.12 57.26
CA GLY A 24 20.08 19.36 58.36
C GLY A 24 18.74 18.62 58.14
N ARG A 25 18.42 17.53 58.86
CA ARG A 25 17.91 17.37 60.24
C ARG A 25 16.37 17.45 60.38
N PHE A 26 15.78 16.30 60.77
CA PHE A 26 14.66 16.09 61.73
C PHE A 26 13.25 16.63 61.34
N SER A 27 12.08 16.03 61.66
CA SER A 27 11.66 14.97 62.61
C SER A 27 10.14 14.72 62.48
N CYS A 28 9.70 13.53 62.95
CA CYS A 28 8.43 13.22 63.63
C CYS A 28 7.12 13.08 62.82
N VAL A 29 6.14 12.21 63.15
CA VAL A 29 5.97 11.01 64.01
C VAL A 29 4.48 10.61 63.91
N HIS A 30 4.13 9.37 64.31
CA HIS A 30 2.82 8.83 64.73
C HIS A 30 1.89 8.18 63.67
N LEU A 31 1.15 7.08 63.93
CA LEU A 31 0.84 6.30 65.14
C LEU A 31 0.24 4.91 64.75
N LEU A 32 0.69 3.85 65.42
CA LEU A 32 0.05 2.57 65.88
C LEU A 32 -0.94 1.74 65.00
N TRP A 33 -0.75 0.42 64.83
CA TRP A 33 -0.81 -0.77 65.75
C TRP A 33 -2.22 -1.35 65.94
N TYR A 34 -2.41 -2.64 65.58
CA TYR A 34 -3.12 -3.64 66.41
C TYR A 34 -2.67 -5.07 66.03
N HIS A 35 -1.95 -5.68 66.96
CA HIS A 35 -1.77 -7.12 67.17
C HIS A 35 -3.12 -7.72 67.69
N THR A 36 -3.43 -9.02 67.72
CA THR A 36 -2.67 -10.19 68.16
C THR A 36 -3.52 -11.44 67.90
N GLY A 37 -2.89 -12.61 67.80
CA GLY A 37 -3.60 -13.89 67.89
C GLY A 37 -2.68 -15.10 67.75
N ALA A 38 -1.70 -15.27 68.64
CA ALA A 38 -0.88 -16.47 68.76
C ALA A 38 -1.33 -17.28 69.98
N MET A 39 -1.51 -18.61 69.84
CA MET A 39 -0.83 -19.62 70.68
C MET A 39 -1.34 -21.06 70.49
N LYS A 40 -0.35 -21.97 70.45
CA LYS A 40 -0.29 -23.39 70.87
C LYS A 40 -0.69 -24.49 69.87
N LEU A 41 -0.04 -25.66 69.79
CA LEU A 41 1.25 -26.22 70.30
C LEU A 41 1.28 -27.74 69.89
N LEU A 42 2.49 -28.32 69.73
CA LEU A 42 2.86 -29.77 69.65
C LEU A 42 2.49 -30.54 68.35
N HIS A 43 3.32 -31.41 67.75
CA HIS A 43 4.67 -31.95 67.99
C HIS A 43 5.08 -32.78 66.74
N TRP A 44 6.35 -32.74 66.31
CA TRP A 44 7.28 -33.89 66.14
C TRP A 44 8.52 -33.53 65.29
N ILE A 45 9.66 -33.48 66.01
CA ILE A 45 11.04 -33.91 65.67
C ILE A 45 11.91 -33.18 64.63
N ALA A 46 13.09 -32.78 65.13
CA ALA A 46 14.29 -32.37 64.43
C ALA A 46 15.23 -33.56 64.16
N VAL A 47 16.04 -33.49 63.09
CA VAL A 47 17.50 -33.69 63.08
C VAL A 47 18.02 -33.51 61.64
N LEU A 48 19.07 -32.69 61.51
CA LEU A 48 19.95 -32.59 60.35
C LEU A 48 20.65 -33.94 60.07
N LEU A 49 20.59 -34.42 58.83
CA LEU A 49 21.75 -34.74 57.98
C LEU A 49 21.30 -35.41 56.66
N ILE A 50 21.83 -34.87 55.56
CA ILE A 50 21.99 -35.47 54.22
C ILE A 50 20.72 -35.61 53.34
N GLY A 51 20.78 -34.89 52.21
CA GLY A 51 20.24 -35.29 50.92
C GLY A 51 18.77 -34.98 50.69
N ILE A 52 18.46 -34.26 49.59
CA ILE A 52 17.21 -34.21 48.80
C ILE A 52 17.32 -32.98 47.85
N PRO A 53 16.94 -33.07 46.57
CA PRO A 53 17.80 -33.58 45.51
C PRO A 53 18.04 -32.51 44.43
N LEU A 54 19.11 -32.69 43.65
CA LEU A 54 19.13 -32.24 42.26
C LEU A 54 17.97 -32.94 41.54
N GLY A 55 16.84 -32.25 41.46
CA GLY A 55 15.62 -32.70 40.80
C GLY A 55 15.55 -32.16 39.38
N ALA A 56 16.30 -32.83 38.50
CA ALA A 56 16.01 -33.02 37.08
C ALA A 56 15.64 -31.77 36.25
N PHE A 57 16.67 -31.04 35.83
CA PHE A 57 16.73 -30.69 34.41
C PHE A 57 16.67 -32.00 33.64
N ALA A 58 15.60 -32.25 32.91
CA ALA A 58 15.63 -33.25 31.84
C ALA A 58 16.66 -32.73 30.83
N SER A 59 17.84 -33.32 30.91
CA SER A 59 18.99 -33.07 30.08
C SER A 59 18.62 -33.23 28.61
N ASP A 60 18.72 -32.14 27.87
CA ASP A 60 19.27 -32.17 26.51
C ASP A 60 20.55 -31.32 26.43
N ASP A 61 21.24 -31.13 27.57
CA ASP A 61 22.55 -30.47 27.70
C ASP A 61 23.72 -31.32 27.16
N ALA A 62 23.46 -32.56 26.75
CA ALA A 62 24.45 -33.38 26.06
C ALA A 62 24.65 -32.86 24.63
N GLY A 63 25.57 -31.89 24.48
CA GLY A 63 26.07 -31.47 23.17
C GLY A 63 26.30 -29.97 22.97
N TRP A 64 25.81 -29.10 23.87
CA TRP A 64 25.98 -27.65 23.77
C TRP A 64 27.38 -27.19 24.23
N VAL A 65 28.03 -26.36 23.42
CA VAL A 65 29.33 -25.74 23.71
C VAL A 65 29.18 -24.23 23.59
N VAL A 66 29.83 -23.48 24.50
CA VAL A 66 29.89 -22.02 24.40
C VAL A 66 30.80 -21.66 23.24
N ALA A 67 30.23 -21.14 22.15
CA ALA A 67 30.95 -20.74 20.95
C ALA A 67 31.43 -19.28 21.04
N PHE A 68 30.67 -18.43 21.74
CA PHE A 68 30.99 -17.02 21.92
C PHE A 68 30.42 -16.49 23.23
N GLU A 69 31.14 -15.57 23.86
CA GLU A 69 30.70 -14.85 25.06
C GLU A 69 31.25 -13.42 25.02
N ASP A 70 30.42 -12.45 25.41
CA ASP A 70 30.82 -11.05 25.49
C ASP A 70 30.17 -10.37 26.71
N SER A 71 31.00 -9.79 27.59
CA SER A 71 30.56 -9.06 28.77
C SER A 71 30.48 -7.54 28.59
N PHE A 72 30.89 -7.01 27.42
CA PHE A 72 30.95 -5.57 27.13
C PHE A 72 31.78 -4.72 28.10
N GLU A 73 32.75 -5.33 28.81
CA GLU A 73 33.69 -4.64 29.71
C GLU A 73 34.79 -3.90 28.92
N ARG A 74 34.39 -2.92 28.09
CA ARG A 74 35.25 -2.09 27.22
C ARG A 74 34.58 -0.76 26.86
N GLN A 75 35.27 0.11 26.12
CA GLN A 75 34.73 1.41 25.66
C GLN A 75 34.19 1.40 24.23
N GLU A 76 34.75 0.57 23.35
CA GLU A 76 34.38 0.49 21.94
C GLU A 76 33.71 -0.84 21.62
N LEU A 77 32.82 -0.86 20.61
CA LEU A 77 32.03 -2.05 20.27
C LEU A 77 32.87 -3.27 19.87
N GLY A 78 34.02 -3.05 19.23
CA GLY A 78 34.91 -4.13 18.77
C GLY A 78 34.46 -4.79 17.46
N PRO A 79 35.32 -5.64 16.86
CA PRO A 79 35.11 -6.19 15.51
C PRO A 79 34.11 -7.37 15.46
N ASP A 80 33.78 -7.98 16.61
CA ASP A 80 32.86 -9.11 16.67
C ASP A 80 31.38 -8.71 16.48
N TRP A 81 31.09 -7.41 16.37
CA TRP A 81 29.73 -6.88 16.25
C TRP A 81 29.62 -5.89 15.10
N HIS A 82 28.54 -6.01 14.34
CA HIS A 82 28.19 -5.14 13.23
C HIS A 82 26.84 -4.47 13.51
N LEU A 83 26.82 -3.14 13.55
CA LEU A 83 25.58 -2.37 13.71
C LEU A 83 24.91 -2.18 12.36
N LEU A 84 23.78 -2.84 12.16
CA LEU A 84 22.97 -2.71 10.95
C LEU A 84 22.08 -1.47 10.96
N GLY A 85 21.52 -1.14 12.11
CA GLY A 85 20.59 -0.01 12.26
C GLY A 85 20.46 0.42 13.71
N GLY A 86 20.09 1.69 13.91
CA GLY A 86 19.99 2.32 15.22
C GLY A 86 21.29 2.93 15.72
N GLU A 87 21.38 3.07 17.03
CA GLU A 87 22.51 3.64 17.76
C GLU A 87 22.99 2.65 18.82
N VAL A 88 24.31 2.55 18.97
CA VAL A 88 24.94 1.68 19.96
C VAL A 88 25.98 2.46 20.76
N GLU A 89 25.99 2.24 22.06
CA GLU A 89 26.95 2.83 23.00
C GLU A 89 27.32 1.76 24.03
N ILE A 90 28.58 1.70 24.45
CA ILE A 90 28.98 0.91 25.62
C ILE A 90 29.32 1.87 26.75
N SER A 91 28.66 1.69 27.90
CA SER A 91 28.90 2.52 29.08
C SER A 91 28.72 1.70 30.35
N GLY A 92 29.70 1.79 31.26
CA GLY A 92 29.66 1.10 32.54
C GLY A 92 29.57 -0.43 32.45
N GLY A 93 30.21 -1.04 31.45
CA GLY A 93 30.20 -2.49 31.23
C GLY A 93 28.92 -3.03 30.60
N ARG A 94 28.03 -2.16 30.11
CA ARG A 94 26.76 -2.54 29.45
C ARG A 94 26.70 -1.99 28.04
N LEU A 95 26.11 -2.77 27.13
CA LEU A 95 25.77 -2.30 25.79
C LEU A 95 24.38 -1.66 25.81
N ARG A 96 24.26 -0.43 25.32
CA ARG A 96 23.00 0.27 25.12
C ARG A 96 22.70 0.35 23.63
N LEU A 97 21.65 -0.35 23.20
CA LEU A 97 21.14 -0.34 21.83
C LEU A 97 19.83 0.46 21.78
N ARG A 98 19.69 1.40 20.84
CA ARG A 98 18.52 2.28 20.73
C ARG A 98 18.13 2.55 19.28
N GLY A 99 16.84 2.84 19.07
CA GLY A 99 16.28 3.21 17.77
C GLY A 99 15.23 2.22 17.27
N ALA A 100 14.34 2.68 16.39
CA ALA A 100 13.31 1.85 15.79
C ALA A 100 13.92 0.75 14.92
N GLY A 101 13.71 -0.51 15.29
CA GLY A 101 14.32 -1.68 14.62
C GLY A 101 15.85 -1.75 14.76
N ALA A 102 16.43 -1.13 15.79
CA ALA A 102 17.86 -1.17 16.03
C ALA A 102 18.35 -2.62 16.14
N THR A 103 19.36 -2.96 15.33
CA THR A 103 19.82 -4.35 15.15
C THR A 103 21.34 -4.40 15.18
N LEU A 104 21.87 -5.21 16.11
CA LEU A 104 23.29 -5.45 16.28
C LEU A 104 23.59 -6.93 16.04
N VAL A 105 24.33 -7.23 14.97
CA VAL A 105 24.62 -8.60 14.52
C VAL A 105 26.00 -9.02 15.01
N CYS A 106 26.13 -10.23 15.53
CA CYS A 106 27.44 -10.82 15.79
C CYS A 106 28.08 -11.23 14.44
N ALA A 107 29.30 -10.77 14.18
CA ALA A 107 30.02 -11.03 12.93
C ALA A 107 30.49 -12.49 12.78
N ARG A 108 30.43 -13.30 13.84
CA ARG A 108 30.89 -14.69 13.83
C ARG A 108 29.84 -15.65 13.28
N PRO A 109 30.21 -16.62 12.43
CA PRO A 109 29.34 -17.74 12.06
C PRO A 109 29.14 -18.69 13.25
N PHE A 110 27.97 -19.31 13.30
CA PHE A 110 27.59 -20.32 14.28
C PHE A 110 26.95 -21.54 13.60
N ALA A 111 26.98 -22.69 14.27
CA ALA A 111 26.29 -23.88 13.77
C ALA A 111 24.77 -23.67 13.64
N ALA A 112 24.11 -24.53 12.83
CA ALA A 112 22.68 -24.41 12.57
C ALA A 112 21.79 -24.55 13.82
N ASP A 113 22.23 -25.32 14.80
CA ASP A 113 21.56 -25.45 16.10
C ASP A 113 22.23 -24.53 17.11
N VAL A 114 21.57 -23.42 17.43
CA VAL A 114 22.14 -22.28 18.15
C VAL A 114 21.20 -21.79 19.25
N SER A 115 21.81 -21.35 20.36
CA SER A 115 21.13 -20.71 21.50
C SER A 115 21.80 -19.36 21.75
N LEU A 116 21.04 -18.28 21.61
CA LEU A 116 21.45 -16.94 22.03
C LEU A 116 20.86 -16.65 23.40
N GLU A 117 21.73 -16.44 24.38
CA GLU A 117 21.39 -16.08 25.76
C GLU A 117 21.96 -14.70 26.07
N PHE A 118 21.15 -13.81 26.65
CA PHE A 118 21.63 -12.49 27.06
C PHE A 118 20.82 -11.95 28.22
N GLU A 119 21.47 -11.18 29.09
CA GLU A 119 20.81 -10.45 30.16
C GLU A 119 20.43 -9.06 29.62
N ALA A 120 19.17 -8.67 29.77
CA ALA A 120 18.72 -7.37 29.28
C ALA A 120 17.70 -6.68 30.19
N GLU A 121 17.66 -5.37 30.07
CA GLU A 121 16.73 -4.46 30.74
C GLU A 121 16.21 -3.47 29.69
N ALA A 122 14.94 -3.10 29.76
CA ALA A 122 14.43 -2.00 28.95
C ALA A 122 15.17 -0.71 29.31
N ASP A 123 15.54 0.08 28.30
CA ASP A 123 16.19 1.37 28.54
C ASP A 123 15.33 2.24 29.49
N PRO A 124 15.84 2.65 30.66
CA PRO A 124 15.06 3.40 31.64
C PRO A 124 14.51 4.74 31.12
N ALA A 125 15.08 5.28 30.04
CA ALA A 125 14.64 6.53 29.42
C ALA A 125 13.52 6.35 28.37
N MET A 126 13.15 5.12 28.02
CA MET A 126 12.23 4.80 26.91
C MET A 126 11.14 3.83 27.35
N PRO A 127 9.92 3.87 26.79
CA PRO A 127 8.90 2.86 27.09
C PRO A 127 9.45 1.44 26.84
N PRO A 128 9.13 0.45 27.70
CA PRO A 128 9.61 -0.92 27.52
C PRO A 128 9.07 -1.47 26.20
N CYS A 129 9.95 -2.07 25.40
CA CYS A 129 9.64 -2.65 24.12
C CYS A 129 10.79 -3.57 23.69
N ASP A 130 10.46 -4.76 23.18
CA ASP A 130 11.34 -5.62 22.38
C ASP A 130 12.75 -5.84 22.95
N LEU A 131 12.89 -6.72 23.94
CA LEU A 131 14.16 -7.34 24.33
C LEU A 131 14.38 -8.59 23.47
N SER A 132 14.65 -8.39 22.19
CA SER A 132 14.46 -9.40 21.16
C SER A 132 15.78 -9.98 20.63
N ALA A 133 15.73 -11.24 20.22
CA ALA A 133 16.84 -11.94 19.56
C ALA A 133 16.56 -12.12 18.07
N GLY A 134 17.59 -11.93 17.26
CA GLY A 134 17.65 -12.38 15.89
C GLY A 134 18.39 -13.71 15.79
N LEU A 135 17.74 -14.75 15.27
CA LEU A 135 18.37 -16.02 14.92
C LEU A 135 18.40 -16.20 13.41
N ALA A 136 19.31 -17.06 12.93
CA ALA A 136 19.59 -17.22 11.51
C ALA A 136 19.80 -15.86 10.83
N ALA A 137 20.57 -14.99 11.50
CA ALA A 137 20.85 -13.65 11.04
C ALA A 137 21.93 -13.67 9.95
N GLY A 138 22.13 -12.51 9.34
CA GLY A 138 23.25 -12.25 8.45
C GLY A 138 23.60 -10.78 8.44
N GLU A 139 24.80 -10.49 7.93
CA GLU A 139 25.44 -9.18 8.02
C GLU A 139 24.68 -8.07 7.30
N GLU A 140 23.83 -8.39 6.33
CA GLU A 140 23.05 -7.41 5.52
C GLU A 140 21.55 -7.33 5.86
N HIS A 141 21.01 -8.26 6.67
CA HIS A 141 19.55 -8.36 6.90
C HIS A 141 19.13 -8.54 8.36
N GLY A 142 20.08 -8.76 9.28
CA GLY A 142 19.86 -8.65 10.72
C GLY A 142 19.23 -9.85 11.40
N TRP A 143 18.21 -10.46 10.81
CA TRP A 143 17.59 -11.68 11.35
C TRP A 143 16.78 -12.43 10.29
N GLY A 144 16.84 -13.77 10.34
CA GLY A 144 15.93 -14.65 9.62
C GLY A 144 14.71 -15.02 10.45
N TYR A 145 14.90 -15.17 11.76
CA TYR A 145 13.84 -15.32 12.75
C TYR A 145 13.97 -14.27 13.85
N LEU A 146 12.93 -13.48 14.05
CA LEU A 146 12.81 -12.57 15.19
C LEU A 146 12.11 -13.31 16.34
N ILE A 147 12.83 -13.49 17.44
CA ILE A 147 12.35 -14.07 18.68
C ILE A 147 12.16 -12.92 19.68
N ALA A 148 10.94 -12.40 19.78
CA ALA A 148 10.65 -11.15 20.48
C ALA A 148 9.97 -11.36 21.84
N PHE A 149 10.62 -10.86 22.89
CA PHE A 149 10.05 -10.69 24.22
C PHE A 149 9.56 -9.25 24.38
N GLY A 150 8.25 -9.06 24.63
CA GLY A 150 7.64 -7.73 24.75
C GLY A 150 7.53 -6.96 23.43
N GLY A 151 7.15 -7.65 22.35
CA GLY A 151 6.88 -7.06 21.04
C GLY A 151 5.60 -6.23 20.98
N GLN A 152 5.45 -5.46 19.89
CA GLN A 152 4.31 -4.57 19.62
C GLN A 152 4.06 -3.58 20.78
N SER A 153 5.09 -2.84 21.18
CA SER A 153 5.03 -1.92 22.33
C SER A 153 4.76 -2.65 23.65
N ASN A 154 5.46 -3.76 23.86
CA ASN A 154 5.37 -4.60 25.06
C ASN A 154 3.93 -5.07 25.33
N ARG A 155 3.29 -5.61 24.29
CA ARG A 155 1.93 -6.17 24.35
C ARG A 155 1.92 -7.69 24.15
N VAL A 156 2.86 -8.22 23.37
CA VAL A 156 2.86 -9.64 22.96
C VAL A 156 4.26 -10.25 23.09
N ASN A 157 4.33 -11.57 23.10
CA ASN A 157 5.55 -12.29 22.73
C ASN A 157 5.35 -12.88 21.34
N GLN A 158 6.38 -12.88 20.50
CA GLN A 158 6.22 -13.38 19.13
C GLN A 158 7.48 -14.03 18.57
N ILE A 159 7.28 -15.02 17.71
CA ILE A 159 8.30 -15.61 16.85
C ILE A 159 7.86 -15.35 15.42
N LEU A 160 8.63 -14.57 14.68
CA LEU A 160 8.36 -14.18 13.30
C LEU A 160 9.50 -14.62 12.37
N GLY A 161 9.17 -15.11 11.19
CA GLY A 161 10.12 -15.38 10.12
C GLY A 161 9.51 -16.27 9.03
N PRO A 162 10.31 -16.77 8.08
CA PRO A 162 9.80 -17.61 7.00
C PRO A 162 9.04 -18.83 7.52
N GLN A 163 7.81 -19.02 7.05
CA GLN A 163 6.86 -20.07 7.46
C GLN A 163 6.44 -20.04 8.94
N VAL A 164 6.82 -19.00 9.70
CA VAL A 164 6.55 -18.94 11.15
C VAL A 164 5.94 -17.60 11.54
N ARG A 165 4.74 -17.66 12.10
CA ARG A 165 4.12 -16.55 12.83
C ARG A 165 3.42 -17.11 14.07
N ALA A 166 4.13 -17.10 15.19
CA ALA A 166 3.56 -17.42 16.49
C ALA A 166 3.48 -16.13 17.30
N VAL A 167 2.29 -15.79 17.79
CA VAL A 167 2.07 -14.59 18.61
C VAL A 167 1.27 -15.02 19.85
N ASP A 168 1.83 -14.75 21.03
CA ASP A 168 1.13 -14.87 22.30
C ASP A 168 0.61 -13.49 22.70
N GLU A 169 -0.69 -13.27 22.45
CA GLU A 169 -1.39 -12.02 22.77
C GLU A 169 -1.75 -11.88 24.26
N LYS A 170 -1.55 -12.92 25.07
CA LYS A 170 -1.86 -12.92 26.50
C LYS A 170 -0.69 -13.50 27.30
N PRO A 171 0.49 -12.87 27.20
CA PRO A 171 1.69 -13.42 27.80
C PRO A 171 1.57 -13.45 29.33
N PRO A 172 2.18 -14.45 29.99
CA PRO A 172 2.08 -14.60 31.44
C PRO A 172 2.75 -13.45 32.21
N PHE A 173 3.65 -12.72 31.56
CA PHE A 173 4.20 -11.44 32.00
C PHE A 173 4.83 -10.70 30.80
N LEU A 174 5.04 -9.40 30.98
CA LEU A 174 5.63 -8.48 30.01
C LEU A 174 6.89 -7.82 30.61
N ILE A 175 7.62 -7.06 29.82
CA ILE A 175 8.80 -6.32 30.30
C ILE A 175 8.36 -5.29 31.34
N GLU A 176 9.12 -5.20 32.42
CA GLU A 176 8.94 -4.24 33.50
C GLU A 176 10.15 -3.32 33.53
N HIS A 177 9.92 -2.02 33.70
CA HIS A 177 11.01 -1.05 33.85
C HIS A 177 11.89 -1.38 35.07
N GLY A 178 13.21 -1.24 34.90
CA GLY A 178 14.17 -1.46 35.98
C GLY A 178 14.42 -2.93 36.33
N ARG A 179 13.68 -3.87 35.71
CA ARG A 179 13.89 -5.30 35.90
C ARG A 179 14.80 -5.86 34.80
N ARG A 180 15.79 -6.63 35.24
CA ARG A 180 16.65 -7.43 34.35
C ARG A 180 16.03 -8.78 34.08
N TYR A 181 16.18 -9.24 32.85
CA TYR A 181 15.66 -10.49 32.33
C TYR A 181 16.81 -11.29 31.71
N LEU A 182 16.84 -12.60 31.95
CA LEU A 182 17.66 -13.52 31.16
C LEU A 182 16.82 -14.02 29.99
N VAL A 183 17.09 -13.51 28.79
CA VAL A 183 16.41 -13.89 27.55
C VAL A 183 17.20 -15.00 26.87
N CYS A 184 16.52 -16.07 26.50
CA CYS A 184 17.08 -17.21 25.79
C CYS A 184 16.25 -17.51 24.53
N ALA A 185 16.87 -17.36 23.38
CA ALA A 185 16.30 -17.67 22.07
C ALA A 185 17.03 -18.86 21.46
N ARG A 186 16.29 -19.91 21.11
CA ARG A 186 16.89 -21.14 20.55
C ARG A 186 16.30 -21.49 19.20
N LYS A 187 17.18 -22.02 18.35
CA LYS A 187 16.83 -22.75 17.14
C LYS A 187 17.48 -24.14 17.21
N VAL A 188 16.65 -25.18 17.20
CA VAL A 188 17.11 -26.58 17.22
C VAL A 188 16.34 -27.37 16.17
N GLY A 189 17.02 -27.75 15.09
CA GLY A 189 16.41 -28.34 13.91
C GLY A 189 15.27 -27.47 13.39
N ARG A 190 14.05 -27.97 13.54
CA ARG A 190 12.79 -27.33 13.10
C ARG A 190 12.12 -26.46 14.16
N VAL A 191 12.62 -26.46 15.40
CA VAL A 191 11.96 -25.84 16.55
C VAL A 191 12.63 -24.50 16.87
N LEU A 192 11.81 -23.48 17.05
CA LEU A 192 12.18 -22.16 17.56
C LEU A 192 11.53 -21.97 18.93
N SER A 193 12.26 -21.42 19.90
CA SER A 193 11.69 -21.17 21.23
C SER A 193 12.23 -19.90 21.88
N LEU A 194 11.36 -19.22 22.62
CA LEU A 194 11.67 -18.12 23.52
C LEU A 194 11.48 -18.59 24.97
N SER A 195 12.53 -18.46 25.77
CA SER A 195 12.45 -18.59 27.23
C SER A 195 12.96 -17.33 27.92
N VAL A 196 12.34 -16.94 29.02
CA VAL A 196 12.76 -15.79 29.84
C VAL A 196 12.78 -16.21 31.30
N ASP A 197 13.88 -15.90 31.99
CA ASP A 197 14.12 -16.29 33.40
C ASP A 197 13.90 -17.80 33.65
N GLY A 198 14.28 -18.63 32.66
CA GLY A 198 14.14 -20.09 32.71
C GLY A 198 12.73 -20.63 32.42
N ARG A 199 11.75 -19.76 32.14
CA ARG A 199 10.40 -20.16 31.73
C ARG A 199 10.24 -20.06 30.21
N GLU A 200 9.86 -21.15 29.55
CA GLU A 200 9.45 -21.12 28.14
C GLU A 200 8.16 -20.30 27.99
N LEU A 201 8.21 -19.27 27.16
CA LEU A 201 7.09 -18.37 26.89
C LEU A 201 6.42 -18.68 25.55
N LEU A 202 7.21 -19.06 24.55
CA LEU A 202 6.69 -19.30 23.21
C LEU A 202 7.52 -20.34 22.47
N ARG A 203 6.86 -21.19 21.69
CA ARG A 203 7.47 -22.23 20.86
C ARG A 203 6.79 -22.25 19.49
N ALA A 204 7.58 -22.44 18.44
CA ALA A 204 7.11 -22.55 17.07
C ALA A 204 7.90 -23.62 16.31
N GLU A 205 7.33 -24.14 15.23
CA GLU A 205 7.96 -25.13 14.37
C GLU A 205 7.90 -24.67 12.90
N THR A 206 8.93 -25.02 12.13
CA THR A 206 9.02 -24.75 10.68
C THR A 206 9.45 -25.99 9.92
N ASN A 207 8.93 -26.18 8.71
CA ASN A 207 9.27 -27.33 7.88
C ASN A 207 10.59 -27.12 7.11
N ASP A 208 10.92 -25.86 6.81
CA ASP A 208 12.15 -25.45 6.14
C ASP A 208 12.94 -24.44 7.02
N PRO A 209 13.64 -24.92 8.07
CA PRO A 209 14.40 -24.05 8.95
C PRO A 209 15.56 -23.37 8.22
N LEU A 210 15.76 -22.08 8.46
CA LEU A 210 16.93 -21.35 7.94
C LEU A 210 18.24 -21.80 8.59
N GLY A 211 19.34 -21.79 7.85
CA GLY A 211 20.67 -22.12 8.35
C GLY A 211 21.70 -22.20 7.22
N GLY A 212 22.97 -22.41 7.60
CA GLY A 212 24.09 -22.40 6.67
C GLY A 212 24.58 -20.99 6.33
N PRO A 213 25.55 -20.87 5.39
CA PRO A 213 26.14 -19.59 5.02
C PRO A 213 25.10 -18.52 4.65
N GLY A 214 25.21 -17.34 5.26
CA GLY A 214 24.27 -16.24 5.09
C GLY A 214 23.08 -16.26 6.05
N PHE A 215 22.88 -17.35 6.81
CA PHE A 215 21.87 -17.54 7.85
C PHE A 215 22.47 -18.15 9.12
N ASP A 216 23.73 -17.85 9.39
CA ASP A 216 24.59 -18.46 10.41
C ASP A 216 25.05 -17.43 11.46
N ARG A 217 24.44 -16.25 11.53
CA ARG A 217 24.70 -15.25 12.58
C ARG A 217 23.58 -15.22 13.63
N VAL A 218 23.84 -14.51 14.72
CA VAL A 218 22.82 -14.11 15.71
C VAL A 218 22.83 -12.59 15.89
N ALA A 219 21.74 -12.01 16.37
CA ALA A 219 21.60 -10.57 16.56
C ALA A 219 20.81 -10.20 17.81
N LEU A 220 21.05 -8.99 18.30
CA LEU A 220 20.26 -8.30 19.31
C LEU A 220 19.37 -7.27 18.60
N VAL A 221 18.07 -7.26 18.92
CA VAL A 221 17.07 -6.42 18.22
C VAL A 221 16.18 -5.69 19.22
N THR A 222 15.93 -4.40 19.00
CA THR A 222 14.97 -3.61 19.78
C THR A 222 14.28 -2.54 18.92
N TRP A 223 13.09 -2.08 19.33
CA TRP A 223 12.36 -0.99 18.67
C TRP A 223 12.34 0.32 19.46
N THR A 224 12.74 0.29 20.73
CA THR A 224 12.88 1.51 21.54
C THR A 224 14.31 1.60 22.05
N GLY A 225 14.64 0.79 23.04
CA GLY A 225 15.98 0.66 23.55
C GLY A 225 16.11 -0.42 24.62
N MET A 226 17.29 -1.03 24.67
CA MET A 226 17.67 -2.00 25.69
C MET A 226 19.08 -1.78 26.18
N LEU A 227 19.28 -2.10 27.45
CA LEU A 227 20.58 -2.29 28.07
C LEU A 227 20.85 -3.79 28.13
N VAL A 228 21.97 -4.22 27.55
CA VAL A 228 22.36 -5.61 27.44
C VAL A 228 23.64 -5.83 28.23
N ASP A 229 23.60 -6.87 29.06
CA ASP A 229 24.71 -7.43 29.81
C ASP A 229 24.96 -8.86 29.31
N ARG A 230 26.21 -9.32 29.39
CA ARG A 230 26.64 -10.73 29.18
C ARG A 230 25.85 -11.50 28.10
N VAL A 231 26.34 -11.42 26.87
CA VAL A 231 25.85 -12.25 25.76
C VAL A 231 26.60 -13.57 25.74
N ARG A 232 25.88 -14.68 25.55
CA ARG A 232 26.43 -16.01 25.32
C ARG A 232 25.75 -16.65 24.13
N VAL A 233 26.55 -17.21 23.23
CA VAL A 233 26.07 -18.00 22.10
C VAL A 233 26.57 -19.42 22.27
N LEU A 234 25.64 -20.35 22.36
CA LEU A 234 25.92 -21.77 22.44
C LEU A 234 25.56 -22.44 21.12
N GLU A 235 26.34 -23.43 20.74
CA GLU A 235 26.08 -24.27 19.56
C GLU A 235 26.15 -25.74 19.92
N ARG A 236 25.44 -26.60 19.18
CA ARG A 236 25.57 -28.04 19.36
C ARG A 236 26.76 -28.57 18.56
N SER A 237 27.65 -29.28 19.25
CA SER A 237 28.79 -30.01 18.65
C SER A 237 28.34 -31.14 17.72
N VAL A 238 27.14 -31.68 17.94
CA VAL A 238 26.46 -32.62 17.03
C VAL A 238 25.06 -32.07 16.75
N PRO A 239 24.69 -31.84 15.48
CA PRO A 239 23.35 -31.39 15.12
C PRO A 239 22.27 -32.30 15.71
N ALA A 240 21.17 -31.71 16.16
CA ALA A 240 20.05 -32.45 16.70
C ALA A 240 19.44 -33.38 15.63
N PRO A 241 18.86 -34.54 16.02
CA PRO A 241 18.16 -35.41 15.09
C PRO A 241 17.09 -34.64 14.31
N GLY A 242 17.18 -34.67 12.98
CA GLY A 242 16.25 -33.95 12.09
C GLY A 242 16.67 -32.53 11.72
N THR A 243 17.81 -32.03 12.21
CA THR A 243 18.43 -30.81 11.68
C THR A 243 18.84 -31.04 10.21
N PRO A 244 18.34 -30.24 9.25
CA PRO A 244 18.70 -30.40 7.85
C PRO A 244 20.19 -30.14 7.62
N ARG A 245 20.75 -30.80 6.60
CA ARG A 245 22.04 -30.40 6.04
C ARG A 245 21.85 -29.11 5.25
N PHE A 246 22.74 -28.14 5.45
CA PHE A 246 22.79 -26.91 4.69
C PHE A 246 23.97 -26.94 3.71
N PRO A 247 23.73 -26.84 2.40
CA PRO A 247 24.80 -26.71 1.41
C PRO A 247 25.68 -25.49 1.68
N GLU A 248 27.00 -25.68 1.70
CA GLU A 248 27.97 -24.59 1.89
C GLU A 248 28.57 -24.09 0.57
N ARG A 249 28.64 -24.96 -0.45
CA ARG A 249 29.15 -24.67 -1.79
C ARG A 249 28.65 -25.70 -2.79
N LEU A 250 28.66 -25.34 -4.07
CA LEU A 250 28.42 -26.30 -5.14
C LEU A 250 29.71 -27.06 -5.49
N SER A 251 29.59 -28.37 -5.64
CA SER A 251 30.68 -29.26 -6.04
C SER A 251 30.37 -29.93 -7.38
N ASN A 252 31.40 -30.41 -8.09
CA ASN A 252 31.28 -31.16 -9.35
C ASN A 252 30.52 -30.41 -10.47
N VAL A 253 30.61 -29.08 -10.51
CA VAL A 253 30.03 -28.28 -11.60
C VAL A 253 30.95 -28.37 -12.83
N PRO A 254 30.46 -28.85 -13.98
CA PRO A 254 31.28 -29.11 -15.16
C PRO A 254 31.63 -27.85 -15.99
N PHE A 255 30.99 -26.72 -15.69
CA PHE A 255 31.23 -25.43 -16.35
C PHE A 255 31.61 -24.35 -15.35
N TYR A 256 32.26 -23.30 -15.84
CA TYR A 256 32.57 -22.11 -15.05
C TYR A 256 32.64 -20.86 -15.93
N ARG A 257 32.54 -19.68 -15.33
CA ARG A 257 32.76 -18.41 -16.01
C ARG A 257 34.05 -17.71 -15.57
N GLU A 258 34.70 -17.09 -16.55
CA GLU A 258 35.71 -16.04 -16.38
C GLU A 258 35.12 -14.74 -16.94
N GLY A 259 34.73 -13.82 -16.06
CA GLY A 259 33.84 -12.72 -16.45
C GLY A 259 32.50 -13.26 -16.98
N ARG A 260 32.19 -12.96 -18.25
CA ARG A 260 31.00 -13.50 -18.94
C ARG A 260 31.28 -14.74 -19.80
N THR A 261 32.53 -15.16 -19.94
CA THR A 261 32.88 -16.25 -20.86
C THR A 261 32.67 -17.58 -20.17
N LEU A 262 31.73 -18.39 -20.67
CA LEU A 262 31.50 -19.76 -20.22
C LEU A 262 32.57 -20.68 -20.79
N ARG A 263 33.09 -21.54 -19.92
CA ARG A 263 34.11 -22.55 -20.23
C ARG A 263 33.70 -23.90 -19.63
N PHE A 264 34.21 -24.98 -20.22
CA PHE A 264 34.05 -26.34 -19.75
C PHE A 264 35.30 -26.80 -19.01
N ALA A 265 35.13 -27.42 -17.84
CA ALA A 265 36.22 -27.91 -17.01
C ALA A 265 36.65 -29.35 -17.32
N GLY A 266 35.91 -30.07 -18.19
CA GLY A 266 36.22 -31.46 -18.54
C GLY A 266 37.38 -31.61 -19.53
N ALA A 267 37.89 -32.84 -19.64
CA ALA A 267 39.11 -33.14 -20.41
C ALA A 267 38.98 -32.89 -21.93
N SER A 268 37.78 -32.98 -22.51
CA SER A 268 37.53 -32.72 -23.92
C SER A 268 36.12 -32.18 -24.18
N VAL A 269 36.00 -31.11 -24.98
CA VAL A 269 34.72 -30.51 -25.39
C VAL A 269 34.19 -31.23 -26.63
N THR A 270 32.99 -31.81 -26.55
CA THR A 270 32.33 -32.39 -27.74
C THR A 270 31.81 -31.28 -28.66
N PRO A 271 31.58 -31.54 -29.96
CA PRO A 271 31.04 -30.53 -30.87
C PRO A 271 29.70 -29.92 -30.41
N ALA A 272 28.83 -30.72 -29.79
CA ALA A 272 27.54 -30.27 -29.28
C ALA A 272 27.69 -29.31 -28.07
N VAL A 273 28.55 -29.67 -27.11
CA VAL A 273 28.87 -28.81 -25.95
C VAL A 273 29.58 -27.53 -26.42
N GLY A 274 30.51 -27.65 -27.37
CA GLY A 274 31.21 -26.51 -27.95
C GLY A 274 30.27 -25.53 -28.65
N ALA A 275 29.30 -26.03 -29.42
CA ALA A 275 28.29 -25.19 -30.07
C ALA A 275 27.39 -24.45 -29.06
N ALA A 276 26.99 -25.12 -27.96
CA ALA A 276 26.18 -24.50 -26.91
C ALA A 276 26.95 -23.39 -26.16
N ILE A 277 28.22 -23.64 -25.82
CA ILE A 277 29.11 -22.65 -25.21
C ILE A 277 29.35 -21.46 -26.16
N GLU A 278 29.55 -21.71 -27.45
CA GLU A 278 29.74 -20.65 -28.43
C GLU A 278 28.48 -19.77 -28.56
N ALA A 279 27.30 -20.38 -28.62
CA ALA A 279 26.03 -19.64 -28.63
C ALA A 279 25.89 -18.76 -27.37
N TYR A 280 26.24 -19.30 -26.19
CA TYR A 280 26.24 -18.55 -24.93
C TYR A 280 27.19 -17.36 -24.96
N ASN A 281 28.45 -17.59 -25.36
CA ASN A 281 29.50 -16.56 -25.38
C ASN A 281 29.24 -15.48 -26.44
N GLN A 282 28.47 -15.79 -27.48
CA GLN A 282 28.01 -14.82 -28.48
C GLN A 282 26.71 -14.09 -28.07
N GLY A 283 26.22 -14.30 -26.84
CA GLY A 283 25.02 -13.65 -26.30
C GLY A 283 23.70 -14.20 -26.84
N ARG A 284 23.72 -15.29 -27.62
CA ARG A 284 22.51 -15.95 -28.15
C ARG A 284 21.95 -16.94 -27.12
N LEU A 285 21.45 -16.40 -26.02
CA LEU A 285 21.08 -17.18 -24.84
C LEU A 285 19.89 -18.13 -25.09
N ASP A 286 18.88 -17.75 -25.86
CA ASP A 286 17.78 -18.66 -26.22
C ASP A 286 18.27 -19.86 -27.06
N GLU A 287 19.20 -19.61 -27.98
CA GLU A 287 19.83 -20.68 -28.76
C GLU A 287 20.69 -21.57 -27.86
N ALA A 288 21.49 -20.98 -26.97
CA ALA A 288 22.28 -21.72 -26.00
C ALA A 288 21.40 -22.59 -25.11
N LEU A 289 20.28 -22.06 -24.60
CA LEU A 289 19.32 -22.80 -23.78
C LEU A 289 18.78 -24.01 -24.54
N ARG A 290 18.39 -23.83 -25.80
CA ARG A 290 17.91 -24.92 -26.68
C ARG A 290 19.00 -25.96 -26.93
N LEU A 291 20.24 -25.54 -27.20
CA LEU A 291 21.37 -26.44 -27.46
C LEU A 291 21.76 -27.25 -26.23
N PHE A 292 21.85 -26.61 -25.05
CA PHE A 292 22.09 -27.32 -23.78
C PHE A 292 20.95 -28.28 -23.44
N SER A 293 19.69 -27.89 -23.68
CA SER A 293 18.53 -28.76 -23.46
C SER A 293 18.52 -30.00 -24.36
N GLY A 294 19.22 -29.96 -25.50
CA GLY A 294 19.33 -31.07 -26.44
C GLY A 294 20.55 -31.99 -26.23
N LEU A 295 21.36 -31.77 -25.19
CA LEU A 295 22.50 -32.65 -24.90
C LEU A 295 22.01 -34.03 -24.40
N GLU A 296 22.65 -35.10 -24.88
CA GLU A 296 22.36 -36.47 -24.45
C GLU A 296 22.77 -36.72 -22.99
N ASP A 297 23.87 -36.09 -22.55
CA ASP A 297 24.29 -36.10 -21.15
C ASP A 297 23.40 -35.14 -20.35
N GLN A 298 22.53 -35.72 -19.51
CA GLN A 298 21.57 -34.99 -18.70
C GLN A 298 22.24 -34.03 -17.72
N LEU A 299 23.36 -34.42 -17.11
CA LEU A 299 24.04 -33.59 -16.12
C LEU A 299 24.70 -32.38 -16.80
N LEU A 300 25.31 -32.57 -17.97
CA LEU A 300 25.80 -31.46 -18.80
C LEU A 300 24.66 -30.56 -19.29
N SER A 301 23.52 -31.14 -19.62
CA SER A 301 22.32 -30.39 -20.01
C SER A 301 21.84 -29.47 -18.88
N PHE A 302 21.66 -30.01 -17.66
CA PHE A 302 21.13 -29.25 -16.54
C PHE A 302 22.07 -28.14 -16.10
N TRP A 303 23.37 -28.42 -15.96
CA TRP A 303 24.34 -27.38 -15.61
C TRP A 303 24.48 -26.32 -16.70
N GLY A 304 24.47 -26.72 -17.98
CA GLY A 304 24.49 -25.78 -19.10
C GLY A 304 23.29 -24.83 -19.08
N ARG A 305 22.07 -25.39 -18.91
CA ARG A 305 20.84 -24.61 -18.73
C ARG A 305 20.92 -23.69 -17.51
N ALA A 306 21.49 -24.16 -16.39
CA ALA A 306 21.68 -23.35 -15.19
C ALA A 306 22.54 -22.10 -15.46
N PHE A 307 23.64 -22.23 -16.22
CA PHE A 307 24.46 -21.07 -16.61
C PHE A 307 23.75 -20.11 -17.56
N VAL A 308 22.92 -20.61 -18.47
CA VAL A 308 22.09 -19.75 -19.35
C VAL A 308 21.06 -18.97 -18.53
N LEU A 309 20.25 -19.67 -17.73
CA LEU A 309 19.18 -19.06 -16.93
C LEU A 309 19.73 -18.14 -15.81
N GLY A 310 20.92 -18.45 -15.30
CA GLY A 310 21.63 -17.65 -14.30
C GLY A 310 22.37 -16.43 -14.89
N ASP A 311 22.40 -16.25 -16.21
CA ASP A 311 22.95 -15.04 -16.81
C ASP A 311 21.98 -13.85 -16.66
N LEU A 312 22.52 -12.67 -16.37
CA LEU A 312 21.69 -11.47 -16.18
C LEU A 312 21.14 -10.92 -17.50
N ALA A 313 21.76 -11.24 -18.64
CA ALA A 313 21.24 -10.89 -19.96
C ALA A 313 20.10 -11.83 -20.40
N PHE A 314 19.86 -12.94 -19.69
CA PHE A 314 18.68 -13.76 -19.93
C PHE A 314 17.43 -13.07 -19.38
N THR A 315 16.46 -12.82 -20.26
CA THR A 315 15.23 -12.10 -19.92
C THR A 315 14.40 -12.92 -18.93
N GLU A 316 14.02 -12.28 -17.83
CA GLU A 316 13.26 -12.92 -16.75
C GLU A 316 11.78 -13.01 -17.12
N SER A 317 11.40 -14.01 -17.89
CA SER A 317 10.00 -14.37 -18.09
C SER A 317 9.75 -15.81 -17.60
N ASP A 318 9.68 -16.00 -16.28
CA ASP A 318 9.31 -17.30 -15.69
C ASP A 318 7.83 -17.67 -15.91
N ARG A 319 7.11 -16.96 -16.80
CA ARG A 319 5.77 -17.38 -17.25
C ARG A 319 5.76 -18.76 -17.90
N GLU A 320 6.91 -19.21 -18.39
CA GLU A 320 7.11 -20.55 -18.95
C GLU A 320 7.60 -21.57 -17.91
N GLY A 321 7.78 -21.16 -16.64
CA GLY A 321 8.21 -22.03 -15.55
C GLY A 321 9.61 -22.60 -15.72
N GLN A 322 10.51 -21.92 -16.44
CA GLN A 322 11.83 -22.45 -16.81
C GLN A 322 12.75 -22.66 -15.60
N LEU A 323 12.71 -21.76 -14.61
CA LEU A 323 13.51 -21.92 -13.38
C LEU A 323 12.97 -23.09 -12.55
N SER A 324 11.64 -23.12 -12.36
CA SER A 324 10.95 -24.21 -11.68
C SER A 324 11.18 -25.57 -12.36
N LYS A 325 11.21 -25.58 -13.70
CA LYS A 325 11.46 -26.79 -14.49
C LYS A 325 12.89 -27.29 -14.32
N LEU A 326 13.88 -26.40 -14.34
CA LEU A 326 15.27 -26.77 -14.04
C LEU A 326 15.38 -27.41 -12.65
N ALA A 327 14.72 -26.82 -11.65
CA ALA A 327 14.68 -27.34 -10.29
C ALA A 327 14.04 -28.74 -10.20
N GLU A 328 12.97 -28.98 -10.95
CA GLU A 328 12.33 -30.28 -11.05
C GLU A 328 13.23 -31.32 -11.72
N ASP A 329 13.90 -30.95 -12.82
CA ASP A 329 14.78 -31.84 -13.57
C ASP A 329 15.97 -32.34 -12.70
N PHE A 330 16.60 -31.45 -11.93
CA PHE A 330 17.64 -31.85 -10.95
C PHE A 330 17.07 -32.81 -9.88
N ARG A 331 15.87 -32.54 -9.38
CA ARG A 331 15.20 -33.39 -8.37
C ARG A 331 14.89 -34.78 -8.91
N GLU A 332 14.35 -34.88 -10.13
CA GLU A 332 14.03 -36.16 -10.76
C GLU A 332 15.28 -36.97 -11.07
N TYR A 333 16.33 -36.31 -11.58
CA TYR A 333 17.61 -36.95 -11.86
C TYR A 333 18.27 -37.50 -10.60
N ALA A 334 18.32 -36.73 -9.51
CA ALA A 334 18.89 -37.19 -8.25
C ALA A 334 18.11 -38.34 -7.63
N ARG A 335 16.78 -38.38 -7.80
CA ARG A 335 15.95 -39.53 -7.38
C ARG A 335 16.26 -40.79 -8.19
N ALA A 336 16.49 -40.64 -9.49
CA ALA A 336 16.86 -41.75 -10.36
C ALA A 336 18.31 -42.22 -10.17
N ASN A 337 19.19 -41.33 -9.70
CA ASN A 337 20.63 -41.55 -9.55
C ASN A 337 21.12 -41.14 -8.14
N PRO A 338 20.73 -41.88 -7.08
CA PRO A 338 21.01 -41.49 -5.69
C PRO A 338 22.50 -41.43 -5.33
N ASP A 339 23.35 -42.15 -6.08
CA ASP A 339 24.79 -42.21 -5.86
C ASP A 339 25.58 -41.15 -6.65
N GLN A 340 24.90 -40.28 -7.42
CA GLN A 340 25.57 -39.23 -8.20
C GLN A 340 26.20 -38.19 -7.26
N PRO A 341 27.53 -37.98 -7.29
CA PRO A 341 28.20 -37.01 -6.42
C PRO A 341 27.78 -35.56 -6.70
N GLY A 342 27.58 -34.77 -5.64
CA GLY A 342 27.27 -33.34 -5.70
C GLY A 342 25.78 -33.01 -5.87
N MET A 343 24.91 -34.02 -6.07
CA MET A 343 23.46 -33.81 -6.17
C MET A 343 22.83 -33.34 -4.86
N GLU A 344 23.42 -33.70 -3.73
CA GLU A 344 22.96 -33.29 -2.41
C GLU A 344 23.06 -31.77 -2.17
N ASP A 345 23.95 -31.08 -2.90
CA ASP A 345 24.07 -29.62 -2.87
C ASP A 345 23.35 -28.97 -4.08
N ALA A 346 23.41 -29.63 -5.26
CA ALA A 346 22.81 -29.10 -6.49
C ALA A 346 21.27 -29.07 -6.43
N VAL A 347 20.64 -30.09 -5.83
CA VAL A 347 19.17 -30.19 -5.75
C VAL A 347 18.56 -29.05 -4.91
N PRO A 348 19.03 -28.78 -3.68
CA PRO A 348 18.56 -27.62 -2.92
C PRO A 348 18.83 -26.29 -3.64
N ALA A 349 20.03 -26.11 -4.21
CA ALA A 349 20.38 -24.88 -4.92
C ALA A 349 19.48 -24.63 -6.15
N ALA A 350 19.26 -25.65 -6.98
CA ALA A 350 18.32 -25.55 -8.09
C ALA A 350 16.88 -25.29 -7.59
N GLY A 351 16.50 -25.89 -6.46
CA GLY A 351 15.24 -25.60 -5.74
C GLY A 351 15.07 -24.12 -5.42
N TRP A 352 16.03 -23.53 -4.69
CA TRP A 352 16.02 -22.10 -4.37
C TRP A 352 16.06 -21.22 -5.61
N PHE A 353 16.81 -21.62 -6.64
CA PHE A 353 16.82 -20.91 -7.92
C PHE A 353 15.44 -20.90 -8.58
N GLY A 354 14.72 -22.02 -8.51
CA GLY A 354 13.32 -22.14 -8.94
C GLY A 354 12.32 -21.26 -8.19
N GLU A 355 12.70 -20.74 -7.00
CA GLU A 355 11.87 -19.86 -6.18
C GLU A 355 12.12 -18.37 -6.45
N LEU A 356 13.16 -18.00 -7.22
CA LEU A 356 13.49 -16.60 -7.49
C LEU A 356 12.36 -15.92 -8.27
N ARG A 357 11.78 -14.89 -7.65
CA ARG A 357 10.75 -14.02 -8.22
C ARG A 357 10.72 -12.70 -7.46
N MET A 358 10.09 -11.67 -8.03
CA MET A 358 9.92 -10.38 -7.37
C MET A 358 8.84 -10.44 -6.28
N SER A 359 9.12 -11.15 -5.18
CA SER A 359 8.31 -11.20 -3.95
C SER A 359 9.21 -11.28 -2.71
N ARG A 360 8.76 -10.76 -1.55
CA ARG A 360 9.57 -10.69 -0.32
C ARG A 360 10.03 -12.07 0.17
N GLU A 361 9.23 -13.11 -0.04
CA GLU A 361 9.55 -14.49 0.38
C GLU A 361 10.75 -15.06 -0.37
N ALA A 362 10.92 -14.67 -1.65
CA ALA A 362 12.01 -15.15 -2.49
C ALA A 362 13.38 -14.58 -2.09
N SER A 363 13.42 -13.58 -1.20
CA SER A 363 14.68 -13.05 -0.64
C SER A 363 15.49 -14.10 0.11
N VAL A 364 14.81 -15.07 0.75
CA VAL A 364 15.48 -16.19 1.43
C VAL A 364 16.25 -17.04 0.43
N ALA A 365 15.59 -17.42 -0.67
CA ALA A 365 16.19 -18.23 -1.71
C ALA A 365 17.40 -17.54 -2.35
N ALA A 366 17.30 -16.24 -2.63
CA ALA A 366 18.42 -15.43 -3.14
C ALA A 366 19.61 -15.45 -2.17
N ARG A 367 19.38 -15.21 -0.87
CA ARG A 367 20.45 -15.21 0.14
C ARG A 367 21.10 -16.57 0.31
N ARG A 368 20.33 -17.66 0.28
CA ARG A 368 20.87 -19.03 0.31
C ARG A 368 21.81 -19.28 -0.87
N LEU A 369 21.44 -18.84 -2.07
CA LEU A 369 22.27 -18.97 -3.28
C LEU A 369 23.53 -18.10 -3.24
N ILE A 370 23.46 -16.91 -2.64
CA ILE A 370 24.63 -16.04 -2.41
C ILE A 370 25.58 -16.70 -1.40
N GLY A 371 25.03 -17.30 -0.34
CA GLY A 371 25.79 -18.00 0.70
C GLY A 371 26.67 -19.13 0.19
N LEU A 372 26.31 -19.77 -0.94
CA LEU A 372 27.14 -20.79 -1.61
C LEU A 372 28.45 -20.23 -2.22
N GLY A 373 28.59 -18.91 -2.28
CA GLY A 373 29.71 -18.21 -2.90
C GLY A 373 29.69 -18.19 -4.43
N PRO A 374 30.52 -17.34 -5.08
CA PRO A 374 30.59 -17.24 -6.54
C PRO A 374 31.24 -18.45 -7.21
N GLY A 375 32.17 -19.12 -6.53
CA GLY A 375 32.83 -20.30 -7.05
C GLY A 375 34.08 -20.67 -6.27
N ASP A 376 35.15 -21.06 -6.98
CA ASP A 376 36.34 -21.60 -6.35
C ASP A 376 37.38 -20.54 -5.95
N GLU A 377 38.39 -20.97 -5.20
CA GLU A 377 39.48 -20.12 -4.71
C GLU A 377 40.35 -19.52 -5.83
N ALA A 378 40.22 -20.01 -7.08
CA ALA A 378 40.93 -19.49 -8.24
C ALA A 378 40.19 -18.31 -8.92
N GLY A 379 39.09 -17.84 -8.32
CA GLY A 379 38.29 -16.74 -8.86
C GLY A 379 37.40 -17.13 -10.04
N ARG A 380 37.23 -18.44 -10.31
CA ARG A 380 36.32 -18.93 -11.34
C ARG A 380 34.91 -19.00 -10.78
N VAL A 381 33.93 -18.49 -11.53
CA VAL A 381 32.53 -18.51 -11.13
C VAL A 381 31.93 -19.87 -11.48
N THR A 382 31.88 -20.78 -10.51
CA THR A 382 31.30 -22.14 -10.66
C THR A 382 29.86 -22.22 -10.17
N ASN A 383 29.38 -21.25 -9.40
CA ASN A 383 27.97 -21.15 -9.02
C ASN A 383 27.19 -20.40 -10.12
N PRO A 384 26.39 -21.09 -10.95
CA PRO A 384 25.65 -20.44 -12.03
C PRO A 384 24.58 -19.46 -11.52
N PHE A 385 24.11 -19.64 -10.29
CA PHE A 385 22.99 -18.89 -9.71
C PHE A 385 23.43 -17.59 -9.01
N TYR A 386 24.72 -17.45 -8.70
CA TYR A 386 25.25 -16.41 -7.81
C TYR A 386 24.89 -14.98 -8.23
N HIS A 387 25.23 -14.57 -9.45
CA HIS A 387 24.99 -13.19 -9.90
C HIS A 387 23.50 -12.87 -10.05
N LYS A 388 22.69 -13.84 -10.48
CA LYS A 388 21.23 -13.69 -10.53
C LYS A 388 20.68 -13.49 -9.12
N ALA A 389 21.12 -14.31 -8.17
CA ALA A 389 20.74 -14.17 -6.77
C ALA A 389 21.16 -12.81 -6.16
N LEU A 390 22.37 -12.32 -6.47
CA LEU A 390 22.81 -10.97 -6.08
C LEU A 390 21.90 -9.87 -6.63
N LEU A 391 21.47 -9.98 -7.90
CA LEU A 391 20.53 -9.02 -8.49
C LEU A 391 19.19 -9.03 -7.74
N TYR A 392 18.63 -10.21 -7.46
CA TYR A 392 17.39 -10.33 -6.71
C TYR A 392 17.52 -9.80 -5.28
N ASP A 393 18.58 -10.14 -4.55
CA ASP A 393 18.82 -9.60 -3.21
C ASP A 393 18.99 -8.07 -3.22
N ALA A 394 19.73 -7.51 -4.18
CA ALA A 394 19.84 -6.07 -4.35
C ALA A 394 18.49 -5.41 -4.65
N ARG A 395 17.65 -6.02 -5.51
CA ARG A 395 16.28 -5.55 -5.77
C ARG A 395 15.46 -5.53 -4.47
N PHE A 396 15.48 -6.61 -3.69
CA PHE A 396 14.77 -6.67 -2.40
C PHE A 396 15.23 -5.56 -1.47
N ARG A 397 16.55 -5.40 -1.27
CA ARG A 397 17.10 -4.33 -0.42
C ARG A 397 16.74 -2.94 -0.92
N TYR A 398 16.78 -2.69 -2.23
CA TYR A 398 16.43 -1.40 -2.81
C TYR A 398 14.99 -1.03 -2.45
N TRP A 399 14.03 -1.92 -2.73
CA TRP A 399 12.61 -1.61 -2.51
C TRP A 399 12.21 -1.62 -1.05
N ASP A 400 12.78 -2.51 -0.25
CA ASP A 400 12.60 -2.50 1.19
C ASP A 400 13.14 -1.20 1.81
N GLY A 401 14.28 -0.70 1.30
CA GLY A 401 14.80 0.61 1.65
C GLY A 401 13.92 1.77 1.15
N LYS A 402 13.30 1.65 -0.03
CA LYS A 402 12.33 2.64 -0.54
C LYS A 402 11.07 2.70 0.30
N GLU A 403 10.57 1.56 0.75
CA GLU A 403 9.37 1.46 1.57
C GLU A 403 9.60 2.07 2.95
N GLY A 404 10.69 1.67 3.62
CA GLY A 404 11.05 2.15 4.97
C GLY A 404 11.82 3.47 5.03
N GLY A 405 12.12 4.10 3.88
CA GLY A 405 12.92 5.33 3.84
C GLY A 405 14.40 5.15 4.24
N ASP A 406 14.93 3.93 4.19
CA ASP A 406 16.30 3.61 4.57
C ASP A 406 17.27 3.89 3.41
N VAL A 407 17.80 5.12 3.40
CA VAL A 407 18.76 5.59 2.39
C VAL A 407 20.03 4.74 2.36
N ARG A 408 20.49 4.20 3.50
CA ARG A 408 21.72 3.39 3.56
C ARG A 408 21.49 2.05 2.87
N ARG A 409 20.33 1.41 3.11
CA ARG A 409 19.94 0.16 2.45
C ARG A 409 19.81 0.35 0.93
N ILE A 410 19.22 1.46 0.49
CA ILE A 410 19.16 1.82 -0.94
C ILE A 410 20.57 1.95 -1.51
N GLN A 411 21.47 2.68 -0.85
CA GLN A 411 22.85 2.86 -1.32
C GLN A 411 23.63 1.54 -1.40
N SER A 412 23.48 0.65 -0.42
CA SER A 412 24.08 -0.69 -0.44
C SER A 412 23.57 -1.52 -1.63
N ALA A 413 22.27 -1.47 -1.91
CA ALA A 413 21.69 -2.15 -3.07
C ALA A 413 22.24 -1.62 -4.40
N LEU A 414 22.30 -0.29 -4.53
CA LEU A 414 22.85 0.36 -5.72
C LEU A 414 24.33 0.04 -5.94
N ALA A 415 25.13 -0.08 -4.87
CA ALA A 415 26.53 -0.48 -4.97
C ALA A 415 26.67 -1.91 -5.53
N THR A 416 25.85 -2.86 -5.08
CA THR A 416 25.80 -4.21 -5.67
C THR A 416 25.42 -4.16 -7.14
N MET A 417 24.42 -3.35 -7.52
CA MET A 417 23.98 -3.23 -8.91
C MET A 417 25.04 -2.60 -9.81
N GLU A 418 25.81 -1.63 -9.31
CA GLU A 418 26.94 -1.04 -10.05
C GLU A 418 28.04 -2.09 -10.30
N GLN A 419 28.34 -2.96 -9.33
CA GLN A 419 29.27 -4.07 -9.51
C GLN A 419 28.78 -5.06 -10.58
N LEU A 420 27.49 -5.43 -10.54
CA LEU A 420 26.90 -6.29 -11.56
C LEU A 420 26.94 -5.61 -12.94
N LYS A 421 26.69 -4.30 -13.02
CA LYS A 421 26.70 -3.54 -14.26
C LYS A 421 28.07 -3.50 -14.93
N GLN A 422 29.17 -3.53 -14.15
CA GLN A 422 30.52 -3.63 -14.72
C GLN A 422 30.70 -4.92 -15.55
N LEU A 423 30.02 -6.00 -15.16
CA LEU A 423 30.02 -7.26 -15.91
C LEU A 423 28.92 -7.27 -17.00
N TRP A 424 27.75 -6.70 -16.74
CA TRP A 424 26.60 -6.65 -17.66
C TRP A 424 26.16 -5.21 -18.00
N PRO A 425 26.99 -4.43 -18.72
CA PRO A 425 26.70 -3.02 -19.01
C PRO A 425 25.51 -2.82 -19.97
N ASP A 426 25.14 -3.87 -20.71
CA ASP A 426 24.05 -3.94 -21.68
C ASP A 426 22.68 -4.26 -21.06
N VAL A 427 22.65 -4.72 -19.80
CA VAL A 427 21.39 -5.10 -19.13
C VAL A 427 20.61 -3.87 -18.68
N SER A 428 19.45 -3.63 -19.32
CA SER A 428 18.59 -2.45 -19.12
C SER A 428 18.33 -2.14 -17.64
N VAL A 429 17.89 -3.13 -16.86
CA VAL A 429 17.49 -2.93 -15.47
C VAL A 429 18.63 -2.41 -14.59
N LEU A 430 19.86 -2.89 -14.80
CA LEU A 430 21.05 -2.43 -14.05
C LEU A 430 21.36 -0.97 -14.37
N ARG A 431 21.24 -0.57 -15.64
CA ARG A 431 21.40 0.83 -16.07
C ARG A 431 20.37 1.73 -15.39
N GLN A 432 19.11 1.31 -15.34
CA GLN A 432 18.03 2.09 -14.71
C GLN A 432 18.25 2.28 -13.20
N TYR A 433 18.53 1.20 -12.46
CA TYR A 433 18.77 1.31 -11.02
C TYR A 433 19.97 2.20 -10.70
N THR A 434 21.03 2.12 -11.50
CA THR A 434 22.24 2.93 -11.35
C THR A 434 22.08 4.38 -11.83
N GLY A 435 20.85 4.80 -12.19
CA GLY A 435 20.48 6.18 -12.43
C GLY A 435 20.54 6.63 -13.89
N GLU A 436 20.82 5.73 -14.84
CA GLU A 436 20.68 6.08 -16.26
C GLU A 436 19.21 6.25 -16.65
N GLU A 437 18.94 7.27 -17.45
CA GLU A 437 17.64 7.49 -18.07
C GLU A 437 17.49 6.60 -19.30
N VAL A 438 16.89 5.42 -19.15
CA VAL A 438 16.66 4.48 -20.26
C VAL A 438 15.32 4.78 -20.92
N PRO A 439 15.27 5.24 -22.19
CA PRO A 439 14.02 5.63 -22.85
C PRO A 439 13.15 4.42 -23.21
N TRP A 440 11.83 4.63 -23.26
CA TRP A 440 10.87 3.63 -23.72
C TRP A 440 9.66 4.28 -24.41
N GLY A 441 8.94 3.49 -25.21
CA GLY A 441 7.70 3.90 -25.85
C GLY A 441 7.88 5.12 -26.76
N GLU A 442 8.91 5.11 -27.61
CA GLU A 442 9.23 6.24 -28.50
C GLU A 442 8.08 6.56 -29.48
N ASP A 443 7.25 5.57 -29.79
CA ASP A 443 6.00 5.69 -30.54
C ASP A 443 4.92 6.53 -29.82
N LEU A 444 5.04 6.71 -28.50
CA LEU A 444 4.16 7.58 -27.72
C LEU A 444 4.64 9.04 -27.68
N ASN A 445 5.88 9.32 -28.12
CA ASN A 445 6.44 10.66 -28.06
C ASN A 445 5.58 11.66 -28.82
N ALA A 446 5.36 12.83 -28.21
CA ALA A 446 4.62 13.93 -28.79
C ALA A 446 5.22 14.37 -30.15
N ASP A 447 4.44 14.23 -31.22
CA ASP A 447 4.76 14.78 -32.54
C ASP A 447 4.26 16.23 -32.65
N LEU A 448 5.18 17.17 -32.36
CA LEU A 448 4.92 18.60 -32.40
C LEU A 448 4.88 19.18 -33.82
N GLN A 449 5.32 18.41 -34.83
CA GLN A 449 5.28 18.85 -36.23
C GLN A 449 3.87 18.70 -36.78
N ARG A 450 3.15 17.67 -36.35
CA ARG A 450 1.78 17.37 -36.80
C ARG A 450 0.70 17.90 -35.88
N HIS A 451 0.97 18.02 -34.58
CA HIS A 451 -0.07 18.28 -33.57
C HIS A 451 0.26 19.47 -32.66
N PRO A 452 -0.77 20.19 -32.16
CA PRO A 452 -0.56 21.25 -31.16
C PRO A 452 0.14 20.70 -29.91
N ALA A 453 1.14 21.43 -29.41
CA ALA A 453 1.99 20.96 -28.31
C ALA A 453 1.23 20.50 -27.06
N TRP A 454 0.23 21.28 -26.63
CA TRP A 454 -0.58 20.93 -25.45
C TRP A 454 -1.31 19.59 -25.63
N ALA A 455 -1.83 19.31 -26.83
CA ALA A 455 -2.57 18.09 -27.12
C ALA A 455 -1.61 16.90 -27.23
N ALA A 456 -0.51 17.08 -27.95
CA ALA A 456 0.49 16.05 -28.17
C ALA A 456 1.11 15.56 -26.85
N TYR A 457 1.56 16.48 -25.99
CA TYR A 457 2.11 16.12 -24.68
C TYR A 457 1.08 15.54 -23.73
N LEU A 458 -0.16 16.04 -23.75
CA LEU A 458 -1.22 15.52 -22.88
C LEU A 458 -1.68 14.11 -23.31
N ARG A 459 -1.72 13.81 -24.61
CA ARG A 459 -1.93 12.45 -25.14
C ARG A 459 -0.77 11.54 -24.77
N GLU A 460 0.47 12.01 -24.92
CA GLU A 460 1.66 11.25 -24.51
C GLU A 460 1.61 10.89 -23.02
N ALA A 461 1.39 11.86 -22.13
CA ALA A 461 1.35 11.62 -20.69
C ALA A 461 0.24 10.63 -20.31
N TYR A 462 -0.98 10.81 -20.84
CA TYR A 462 -2.08 9.89 -20.59
C TYR A 462 -1.81 8.48 -21.15
N GLY A 463 -1.32 8.38 -22.39
CA GLY A 463 -0.98 7.12 -23.03
C GLY A 463 0.12 6.36 -22.29
N ARG A 464 1.14 7.06 -21.78
CA ARG A 464 2.21 6.46 -20.96
C ARG A 464 1.69 5.96 -19.61
N GLN A 465 0.84 6.72 -18.92
CA GLN A 465 0.20 6.27 -17.68
C GLN A 465 -0.67 5.01 -17.92
N VAL A 466 -1.44 4.99 -19.01
CA VAL A 466 -2.22 3.81 -19.42
C VAL A 466 -1.30 2.62 -19.70
N ARG A 467 -0.21 2.80 -20.47
CA ARG A 467 0.71 1.71 -20.81
C ARG A 467 1.46 1.15 -19.59
N ILE A 468 1.79 1.99 -18.61
CA ILE A 468 2.34 1.56 -17.32
C ILE A 468 1.33 0.64 -16.62
N MET A 469 0.08 1.08 -16.44
CA MET A 469 -0.96 0.27 -15.80
C MET A 469 -1.23 -1.04 -16.56
N GLU A 470 -1.28 -1.00 -17.90
CA GLU A 470 -1.43 -2.21 -18.72
C GLU A 470 -0.29 -3.20 -18.50
N ALA A 471 0.97 -2.74 -18.44
CA ALA A 471 2.10 -3.63 -18.19
C ALA A 471 2.04 -4.28 -16.80
N TRP A 472 1.52 -3.59 -15.78
CA TRP A 472 1.24 -4.22 -14.49
C TRP A 472 0.22 -5.35 -14.62
N PHE A 473 -0.92 -5.09 -15.27
CA PHE A 473 -1.95 -6.12 -15.44
C PHE A 473 -1.52 -7.27 -16.36
N GLU A 474 -0.73 -6.98 -17.38
CA GLU A 474 -0.21 -7.98 -18.31
C GLU A 474 0.88 -8.85 -17.67
N LYS A 475 1.75 -8.27 -16.83
CA LYS A 475 2.98 -8.91 -16.34
C LYS A 475 2.96 -9.37 -14.90
N ARG A 476 2.09 -8.80 -14.07
CA ARG A 476 2.13 -9.03 -12.63
C ARG A 476 0.80 -9.46 -12.04
N GLN A 477 -0.31 -9.19 -12.71
CA GLN A 477 -1.62 -9.55 -12.16
C GLN A 477 -1.78 -11.07 -12.07
N GLN A 478 -1.93 -11.55 -10.84
CA GLN A 478 -2.14 -12.95 -10.52
C GLN A 478 -3.58 -13.39 -10.86
N PRO A 479 -3.85 -14.71 -10.95
CA PRO A 479 -5.19 -15.22 -11.26
C PRO A 479 -6.29 -14.75 -10.30
N ASP A 480 -5.95 -14.48 -9.04
CA ASP A 480 -6.86 -13.96 -8.01
C ASP A 480 -7.03 -12.43 -8.06
N GLY A 481 -6.21 -11.72 -8.86
CA GLY A 481 -6.29 -10.28 -9.08
C GLY A 481 -5.13 -9.47 -8.48
N GLN A 482 -4.31 -10.02 -7.58
CA GLN A 482 -3.20 -9.31 -6.90
C GLN A 482 -2.11 -8.83 -7.88
N LEU A 483 -1.38 -7.78 -7.52
CA LEU A 483 -0.30 -7.17 -8.30
C LEU A 483 1.10 -7.46 -7.72
N GLY A 484 1.16 -8.05 -6.52
CA GLY A 484 2.35 -8.68 -5.97
C GLY A 484 2.96 -8.00 -4.73
N GLY A 485 2.39 -6.90 -4.24
CA GLY A 485 2.71 -6.35 -2.92
C GLY A 485 1.85 -6.96 -1.79
N GLY A 486 0.80 -7.68 -2.16
CA GLY A 486 -0.25 -8.13 -1.26
C GLY A 486 -1.40 -7.14 -1.24
N TRP A 487 -2.56 -7.58 -0.75
CA TRP A 487 -3.80 -6.82 -0.85
C TRP A 487 -3.75 -5.41 -0.25
N GLY A 488 -3.10 -5.23 0.90
CA GLY A 488 -2.98 -3.93 1.57
C GLY A 488 -2.20 -2.91 0.74
N ASP A 489 -1.00 -3.26 0.30
CA ASP A 489 -0.17 -2.37 -0.53
C ASP A 489 -0.79 -2.15 -1.91
N ASP A 490 -1.35 -3.19 -2.53
CA ASP A 490 -1.88 -3.12 -3.89
C ASP A 490 -3.08 -2.16 -4.01
N VAL A 491 -3.91 -2.01 -2.96
CA VAL A 491 -5.05 -1.07 -3.02
C VAL A 491 -4.63 0.39 -3.02
N GLU A 492 -3.45 0.73 -2.47
CA GLU A 492 -2.96 2.11 -2.44
C GLU A 492 -2.78 2.70 -3.86
N LEU A 493 -2.40 1.87 -4.83
CA LEU A 493 -2.24 2.25 -6.24
C LEU A 493 -3.50 2.92 -6.81
N MET A 494 -4.66 2.47 -6.33
CA MET A 494 -5.98 2.89 -6.83
C MET A 494 -6.24 4.37 -6.60
N ARG A 495 -5.57 4.98 -5.61
CA ARG A 495 -5.65 6.42 -5.31
C ARG A 495 -5.23 7.29 -6.50
N THR A 496 -4.34 6.80 -7.36
CA THR A 496 -3.93 7.49 -8.60
C THR A 496 -4.42 6.79 -9.87
N TRP A 497 -4.54 5.47 -9.86
CA TRP A 497 -4.91 4.69 -11.05
C TRP A 497 -6.40 4.80 -11.41
N VAL A 498 -7.29 4.75 -10.42
CA VAL A 498 -8.74 4.86 -10.67
C VAL A 498 -9.09 6.22 -11.29
N PRO A 499 -8.58 7.38 -10.81
CA PRO A 499 -8.78 8.66 -11.49
C PRO A 499 -8.36 8.64 -12.96
N VAL A 500 -7.16 8.13 -13.27
CA VAL A 500 -6.65 8.08 -14.65
C VAL A 500 -7.49 7.12 -15.51
N ALA A 501 -7.88 5.98 -14.98
CA ALA A 501 -8.78 5.02 -15.64
C ALA A 501 -10.22 5.55 -15.82
N ALA A 502 -10.62 6.55 -15.02
CA ALA A 502 -11.91 7.21 -15.11
C ALA A 502 -11.95 8.32 -16.18
N ILE A 503 -10.81 8.77 -16.69
CA ILE A 503 -10.75 9.77 -17.77
C ILE A 503 -11.60 9.33 -18.96
N SER A 504 -11.43 8.08 -19.42
CA SER A 504 -12.18 7.54 -20.54
C SER A 504 -12.50 6.05 -20.45
N THR A 505 -13.62 5.64 -21.06
CA THR A 505 -13.93 4.23 -21.34
C THR A 505 -12.96 3.55 -22.30
N GLY A 506 -12.14 4.32 -23.04
CA GLY A 506 -11.21 3.80 -24.03
C GLY A 506 -10.06 2.97 -23.45
N ALA A 507 -9.69 3.17 -22.18
CA ALA A 507 -8.65 2.40 -21.49
C ALA A 507 -9.19 1.05 -20.98
N ARG A 508 -9.74 0.22 -21.88
CA ARG A 508 -10.43 -1.03 -21.52
C ARG A 508 -9.56 -2.01 -20.74
N GLY A 509 -8.33 -2.26 -21.19
CA GLY A 509 -7.40 -3.18 -20.52
C GLY A 509 -7.12 -2.79 -19.06
N VAL A 510 -6.92 -1.49 -18.81
CA VAL A 510 -6.75 -0.93 -17.45
C VAL A 510 -8.01 -1.11 -16.61
N ARG A 511 -9.18 -0.75 -17.15
CA ARG A 511 -10.46 -0.82 -16.42
C ARG A 511 -10.85 -2.26 -16.09
N ASP A 512 -10.54 -3.20 -16.98
CA ASP A 512 -10.78 -4.63 -16.77
C ASP A 512 -9.77 -5.21 -15.76
N GLY A 513 -8.51 -4.75 -15.80
CA GLY A 513 -7.50 -5.08 -14.79
C GLY A 513 -7.88 -4.62 -13.39
N ILE A 514 -8.31 -3.35 -13.25
CA ILE A 514 -8.86 -2.81 -11.99
C ILE A 514 -10.11 -3.59 -11.58
N GLY A 515 -10.98 -3.94 -12.53
CA GLY A 515 -12.16 -4.76 -12.26
C GLY A 515 -11.82 -6.13 -11.65
N ARG A 516 -10.85 -6.86 -12.22
CA ARG A 516 -10.37 -8.14 -11.66
C ARG A 516 -9.77 -7.97 -10.27
N PHE A 517 -8.95 -6.94 -10.08
CA PHE A 517 -8.37 -6.62 -8.78
C PHE A 517 -9.46 -6.32 -7.74
N ALA A 518 -10.45 -5.50 -8.11
CA ALA A 518 -11.57 -5.13 -7.25
C ALA A 518 -12.43 -6.35 -6.85
N GLU A 519 -12.63 -7.32 -7.75
CA GLU A 519 -13.27 -8.58 -7.37
C GLU A 519 -12.42 -9.40 -6.43
N GLY A 520 -11.12 -9.53 -6.71
CA GLY A 520 -10.18 -10.27 -5.87
C GLY A 520 -10.19 -9.78 -4.43
N ILE A 521 -10.04 -8.47 -4.22
CA ILE A 521 -10.10 -7.88 -2.88
C ILE A 521 -11.46 -8.08 -2.23
N TRP A 522 -12.57 -7.96 -2.96
CA TRP A 522 -13.90 -8.17 -2.37
C TRP A 522 -14.08 -9.59 -1.81
N GLN A 523 -13.45 -10.59 -2.41
CA GLN A 523 -13.48 -11.97 -1.89
C GLN A 523 -12.70 -12.17 -0.59
N THR A 524 -11.79 -11.25 -0.23
CA THR A 524 -11.04 -11.32 1.03
C THR A 524 -11.77 -10.62 2.18
N LEU A 525 -12.73 -9.74 1.87
CA LEU A 525 -13.49 -8.99 2.85
C LEU A 525 -14.63 -9.82 3.46
N GLU A 526 -14.90 -9.60 4.73
CA GLU A 526 -16.06 -10.12 5.45
C GLU A 526 -16.94 -8.94 5.87
N ASP A 527 -18.23 -8.96 5.51
CA ASP A 527 -19.15 -7.83 5.71
C ASP A 527 -18.62 -6.47 5.17
N GLY A 528 -17.85 -6.51 4.08
CA GLY A 528 -17.30 -5.33 3.42
C GLY A 528 -16.07 -4.71 4.12
N TYR A 529 -15.41 -5.43 5.03
CA TYR A 529 -14.20 -4.98 5.75
C TYR A 529 -13.19 -6.12 5.97
N ASP A 530 -11.95 -5.76 6.32
CA ASP A 530 -10.91 -6.75 6.67
C ASP A 530 -11.36 -7.60 7.88
N PRO A 531 -11.22 -8.94 7.84
CA PRO A 531 -11.60 -9.80 8.97
C PRO A 531 -10.70 -9.66 10.19
N GLY A 532 -9.43 -9.29 10.02
CA GLY A 532 -8.48 -9.07 11.08
C GLY A 532 -8.74 -7.74 11.80
N ILE A 533 -8.42 -7.70 13.10
CA ILE A 533 -8.46 -6.45 13.86
C ILE A 533 -7.08 -5.79 13.73
N GLY A 534 -7.01 -4.76 12.89
CA GLY A 534 -5.83 -3.93 12.68
C GLY A 534 -6.14 -2.47 12.95
N ASP A 535 -5.14 -1.60 12.88
CA ASP A 535 -5.38 -0.17 12.99
C ASP A 535 -6.18 0.37 11.78
N VAL A 536 -6.77 1.55 11.95
CA VAL A 536 -7.70 2.16 11.00
C VAL A 536 -7.09 2.38 9.61
N GLU A 537 -5.78 2.54 9.48
CA GLU A 537 -5.10 2.60 8.18
C GLU A 537 -5.34 1.30 7.41
N HIS A 538 -4.74 0.22 7.91
CA HIS A 538 -4.73 -1.07 7.24
C HIS A 538 -6.11 -1.74 7.21
N SER A 539 -6.96 -1.49 8.21
CA SER A 539 -8.31 -2.06 8.26
C SER A 539 -9.27 -1.41 7.25
N ALA A 540 -9.11 -0.11 6.97
CA ALA A 540 -9.99 0.60 6.05
C ALA A 540 -9.54 0.50 4.59
N GLU A 541 -8.24 0.44 4.33
CA GLU A 541 -7.64 0.45 2.99
C GLU A 541 -8.24 -0.54 1.99
N PRO A 542 -8.30 -1.86 2.28
CA PRO A 542 -8.85 -2.87 1.37
C PRO A 542 -10.21 -2.52 0.79
N SER A 543 -11.07 -1.92 1.62
CA SER A 543 -12.43 -1.56 1.25
C SER A 543 -12.53 -0.14 0.69
N ALA A 544 -11.94 0.84 1.36
CA ALA A 544 -12.11 2.26 1.05
C ALA A 544 -11.37 2.69 -0.22
N ASP A 545 -10.24 2.07 -0.56
CA ASP A 545 -9.50 2.46 -1.77
C ASP A 545 -10.02 1.80 -3.06
N ILE A 546 -10.87 0.78 -2.92
CA ILE A 546 -11.50 0.11 -4.06
C ILE A 546 -12.99 0.40 -4.21
N VAL A 547 -13.80 0.12 -3.19
CA VAL A 547 -15.26 0.08 -3.37
C VAL A 547 -15.81 1.44 -3.78
N PRO A 548 -15.47 2.58 -3.13
CA PRO A 548 -15.84 3.91 -3.62
C PRO A 548 -15.31 4.23 -5.02
N GLY A 549 -14.10 3.78 -5.37
CA GLY A 549 -13.53 3.97 -6.71
C GLY A 549 -14.37 3.29 -7.81
N MET A 550 -14.98 2.14 -7.49
CA MET A 550 -15.86 1.43 -8.40
C MET A 550 -17.19 2.14 -8.64
N LEU A 551 -17.67 2.97 -7.70
CA LEU A 551 -18.85 3.84 -7.94
C LEU A 551 -18.57 4.87 -9.05
N LEU A 552 -17.31 5.23 -9.31
CA LEU A 552 -16.92 6.06 -10.46
C LEU A 552 -16.74 5.21 -11.73
N LEU A 553 -15.96 4.13 -11.66
CA LEU A 553 -15.64 3.33 -12.85
C LEU A 553 -16.84 2.57 -13.40
N ARG A 554 -17.73 2.08 -12.53
CA ARG A 554 -18.94 1.32 -12.87
C ARG A 554 -20.18 2.07 -12.37
N TYR A 555 -20.26 3.37 -12.66
CA TYR A 555 -21.38 4.23 -12.22
C TYR A 555 -22.74 3.64 -12.62
N GLY A 556 -23.61 3.46 -11.62
CA GLY A 556 -24.94 2.87 -11.77
C GLY A 556 -24.98 1.34 -11.61
N ASP A 557 -23.84 0.67 -11.45
CA ASP A 557 -23.81 -0.77 -11.18
C ASP A 557 -24.37 -1.07 -9.77
N PRO A 558 -25.49 -1.81 -9.68
CA PRO A 558 -26.13 -2.07 -8.40
C PRO A 558 -25.22 -2.82 -7.43
N GLU A 559 -24.34 -3.70 -7.91
CA GLU A 559 -23.56 -4.52 -7.01
C GLU A 559 -22.54 -3.70 -6.23
N TRP A 560 -21.80 -2.82 -6.89
CA TRP A 560 -20.81 -1.98 -6.22
C TRP A 560 -21.44 -0.99 -5.24
N LEU A 561 -22.64 -0.48 -5.55
CA LEU A 561 -23.41 0.37 -4.64
C LEU A 561 -23.89 -0.41 -3.41
N GLU A 562 -24.39 -1.64 -3.58
CA GLU A 562 -24.81 -2.49 -2.46
C GLU A 562 -23.62 -2.95 -1.60
N ARG A 563 -22.47 -3.24 -2.21
CA ARG A 563 -21.21 -3.52 -1.51
C ARG A 563 -20.78 -2.33 -0.65
N ASN A 564 -20.85 -1.12 -1.18
CA ASN A 564 -20.53 0.10 -0.45
C ASN A 564 -21.53 0.38 0.69
N LEU A 565 -22.82 0.08 0.49
CA LEU A 565 -23.85 0.15 1.53
C LEU A 565 -23.55 -0.83 2.68
N LEU A 566 -23.13 -2.06 2.35
CA LEU A 566 -22.71 -3.04 3.36
C LEU A 566 -21.54 -2.51 4.18
N SER A 567 -20.50 -1.96 3.56
CA SER A 567 -19.37 -1.33 4.28
C SER A 567 -19.85 -0.19 5.18
N CYS A 568 -20.73 0.71 4.70
CA CYS A 568 -21.32 1.78 5.53
C CYS A 568 -22.02 1.20 6.76
N ARG A 569 -22.84 0.16 6.58
CA ARG A 569 -23.58 -0.46 7.67
C ARG A 569 -22.65 -1.14 8.67
N THR A 570 -21.62 -1.83 8.22
CA THR A 570 -20.61 -2.47 9.08
C THR A 570 -19.91 -1.45 9.96
N ILE A 571 -19.47 -0.31 9.38
CA ILE A 571 -18.86 0.78 10.14
C ILE A 571 -19.82 1.28 11.24
N ARG A 572 -21.05 1.58 10.86
CA ARG A 572 -22.07 2.11 11.76
C ARG A 572 -22.39 1.14 12.91
N ASP A 573 -22.67 -0.12 12.57
CA ASP A 573 -23.19 -1.11 13.51
C ASP A 573 -22.08 -1.69 14.40
N ARG A 574 -20.86 -1.89 13.86
CA ARG A 574 -19.75 -2.53 14.58
C ARG A 574 -18.78 -1.50 15.17
N PHE A 575 -18.26 -0.59 14.35
CA PHE A 575 -17.10 0.23 14.73
C PHE A 575 -17.49 1.50 15.48
N MET A 576 -18.71 1.98 15.28
CA MET A 576 -19.20 3.23 15.86
C MET A 576 -20.25 3.01 16.96
N GLY A 577 -20.39 4.02 17.81
CA GLY A 577 -21.55 4.24 18.66
C GLY A 577 -21.96 5.72 18.62
N VAL A 578 -22.98 6.09 19.38
CA VAL A 578 -23.31 7.50 19.62
C VAL A 578 -22.70 7.88 20.98
N ASP A 579 -21.87 8.92 21.00
CA ASP A 579 -21.23 9.41 22.22
C ASP A 579 -22.21 10.19 23.12
N ALA A 580 -21.78 10.52 24.34
CA ALA A 580 -22.57 11.25 25.33
C ALA A 580 -22.91 12.69 24.89
N LYS A 581 -22.27 13.20 23.82
CA LYS A 581 -22.55 14.49 23.20
C LYS A 581 -23.51 14.37 22.01
N GLY A 582 -23.98 13.16 21.68
CA GLY A 582 -24.99 12.88 20.66
C GLY A 582 -24.42 12.66 19.25
N HIS A 583 -23.10 12.52 19.10
CA HIS A 583 -22.47 12.37 17.79
C HIS A 583 -22.05 10.93 17.50
N PRO A 584 -22.12 10.47 16.24
CA PRO A 584 -21.43 9.26 15.81
C PRO A 584 -19.95 9.33 16.17
N ARG A 585 -19.42 8.27 16.79
CA ARG A 585 -18.04 8.21 17.28
C ARG A 585 -17.48 6.81 17.10
N PHE A 586 -16.29 6.69 16.53
CA PHE A 586 -15.58 5.42 16.51
C PHE A 586 -15.21 5.00 17.93
N LYS A 587 -15.36 3.70 18.21
CA LYS A 587 -15.05 3.11 19.51
C LYS A 587 -13.55 2.94 19.72
N SER A 588 -12.79 2.78 18.63
CA SER A 588 -11.38 2.41 18.63
C SER A 588 -10.72 2.75 17.30
N THR A 589 -9.42 3.00 17.36
CA THR A 589 -8.50 3.05 16.23
C THR A 589 -8.17 1.66 15.68
N GLU A 590 -8.40 0.57 16.43
CA GLU A 590 -8.16 -0.80 15.98
C GLU A 590 -9.49 -1.58 15.82
N PHE A 591 -9.85 -1.92 14.59
CA PHE A 591 -11.09 -2.64 14.27
C PHE A 591 -10.94 -3.54 13.04
N GLY A 592 -11.91 -4.42 12.86
CA GLY A 592 -12.10 -5.26 11.69
C GLY A 592 -13.48 -5.87 11.73
N SER A 593 -13.93 -6.53 10.67
CA SER A 593 -15.28 -7.09 10.64
C SER A 593 -15.55 -8.06 11.79
N ARG A 594 -14.52 -8.74 12.33
CA ARG A 594 -14.65 -9.66 13.47
C ARG A 594 -14.58 -9.02 14.86
N GLY A 595 -14.30 -7.72 14.96
CA GLY A 595 -14.33 -7.07 16.28
C GLY A 595 -13.68 -5.69 16.33
N VAL A 596 -13.71 -5.12 17.53
CA VAL A 596 -13.14 -3.80 17.84
C VAL A 596 -12.39 -3.94 19.16
N LYS A 597 -11.14 -3.46 19.23
CA LYS A 597 -10.44 -3.44 20.52
C LYS A 597 -10.99 -2.33 21.40
N THR A 598 -11.18 -2.61 22.69
CA THR A 598 -11.75 -1.64 23.63
C THR A 598 -10.77 -1.22 24.72
N ASP A 599 -9.53 -1.68 24.64
CA ASP A 599 -8.45 -1.20 25.49
C ASP A 599 -8.21 0.31 25.23
N PRO A 600 -7.89 1.11 26.26
CA PRO A 600 -7.62 2.53 26.09
C PRO A 600 -6.49 2.85 25.10
N ARG A 601 -5.44 2.02 24.94
CA ARG A 601 -4.35 2.34 23.99
C ARG A 601 -4.79 2.23 22.52
N ALA A 602 -5.78 1.38 22.24
CA ALA A 602 -6.41 1.29 20.93
C ALA A 602 -7.61 2.25 20.79
N GLY A 603 -7.96 3.01 21.82
CA GLY A 603 -9.19 3.81 21.81
C GLY A 603 -9.12 5.06 20.95
N ALA A 604 -10.21 5.83 21.02
CA ALA A 604 -10.47 7.07 20.28
C ALA A 604 -10.83 6.94 18.80
N ASP A 605 -11.67 7.88 18.36
CA ASP A 605 -11.85 8.28 16.97
C ASP A 605 -10.78 9.30 16.62
N THR A 606 -9.92 8.98 15.67
CA THR A 606 -8.78 9.78 15.22
C THR A 606 -9.03 10.39 13.84
N GLY A 607 -8.23 11.39 13.45
CA GLY A 607 -8.35 12.02 12.13
C GLY A 607 -8.29 11.04 10.95
N TYR A 608 -7.61 9.90 11.14
CA TYR A 608 -7.44 8.86 10.12
C TYR A 608 -8.73 8.08 9.80
N HIS A 609 -9.73 8.11 10.69
CA HIS A 609 -11.04 7.49 10.44
C HIS A 609 -11.80 8.13 9.27
N ALA A 610 -11.37 9.30 8.80
CA ALA A 610 -11.79 9.86 7.53
C ALA A 610 -11.70 8.84 6.38
N ARG A 611 -10.69 7.96 6.37
CA ARG A 611 -10.55 6.86 5.38
C ARG A 611 -11.74 5.92 5.38
N ALA A 612 -12.17 5.43 6.55
CA ALA A 612 -13.38 4.62 6.67
C ALA A 612 -14.63 5.42 6.25
N MET A 613 -14.69 6.70 6.61
CA MET A 613 -15.82 7.58 6.29
C MET A 613 -15.93 7.92 4.79
N LYS A 614 -14.94 7.60 3.97
CA LYS A 614 -15.02 7.68 2.50
C LYS A 614 -16.21 6.89 1.93
N HIS A 615 -16.54 5.74 2.52
CA HIS A 615 -17.72 4.96 2.14
C HIS A 615 -19.00 5.79 2.24
N PHE A 616 -19.20 6.48 3.36
CA PHE A 616 -20.37 7.34 3.58
C PHE A 616 -20.37 8.57 2.67
N LEU A 617 -19.20 9.20 2.46
CA LEU A 617 -19.07 10.33 1.53
C LEU A 617 -19.53 9.94 0.13
N TRP A 618 -19.04 8.81 -0.39
CA TRP A 618 -19.36 8.38 -1.76
C TRP A 618 -20.78 7.81 -1.89
N GLN A 619 -21.30 7.14 -0.86
CA GLN A 619 -22.69 6.69 -0.82
C GLN A 619 -23.67 7.88 -0.73
N GLY A 620 -23.32 8.90 0.05
CA GLY A 620 -24.07 10.16 0.11
C GLY A 620 -23.97 10.95 -1.20
N TRP A 621 -22.79 10.98 -1.82
CA TRP A 621 -22.57 11.61 -3.12
C TRP A 621 -23.44 10.96 -4.20
N TRP A 622 -23.56 9.63 -4.22
CA TRP A 622 -24.51 8.92 -5.08
C TRP A 622 -25.93 9.45 -4.90
N GLY A 623 -26.42 9.49 -3.65
CA GLY A 623 -27.73 10.06 -3.31
C GLY A 623 -28.37 9.48 -2.04
N ASP A 624 -27.69 8.59 -1.32
CA ASP A 624 -28.23 7.94 -0.12
C ASP A 624 -28.32 8.92 1.07
N LEU A 625 -29.53 9.10 1.58
CA LEU A 625 -29.81 10.07 2.63
C LEU A 625 -29.33 9.61 4.01
N ALA A 626 -29.34 8.30 4.28
CA ALA A 626 -28.87 7.77 5.55
C ALA A 626 -27.34 7.89 5.64
N ALA A 627 -26.62 7.53 4.57
CA ALA A 627 -25.18 7.66 4.53
C ALA A 627 -24.74 9.13 4.65
N ARG A 628 -25.43 10.04 3.94
CA ARG A 628 -25.21 11.49 4.05
C ARG A 628 -25.42 11.98 5.48
N ASP A 629 -26.52 11.61 6.14
CA ASP A 629 -26.79 12.02 7.53
C ASP A 629 -25.67 11.57 8.49
N TRP A 630 -25.27 10.30 8.41
CA TRP A 630 -24.21 9.76 9.27
C TRP A 630 -22.88 10.47 9.07
N PHE A 631 -22.49 10.76 7.82
CA PHE A 631 -21.29 11.54 7.53
C PHE A 631 -21.37 12.94 8.15
N LEU A 632 -22.46 13.68 7.92
CA LEU A 632 -22.61 15.05 8.40
C LEU A 632 -22.61 15.14 9.93
N ARG A 633 -23.29 14.22 10.64
CA ARG A 633 -23.29 14.19 12.11
C ARG A 633 -21.92 13.83 12.68
N TRP A 634 -21.20 12.90 12.06
CA TRP A 634 -19.83 12.57 12.47
C TRP A 634 -18.89 13.78 12.32
N VAL A 635 -18.92 14.45 11.16
CA VAL A 635 -18.10 15.64 10.91
C VAL A 635 -18.49 16.79 11.86
N GLU A 636 -19.76 16.95 12.19
CA GLU A 636 -20.21 17.97 13.15
C GLU A 636 -19.61 17.74 14.55
N GLY A 637 -19.55 16.50 15.03
CA GLY A 637 -18.86 16.17 16.29
C GLY A 637 -17.39 16.56 16.27
N TRP A 638 -16.69 16.30 15.16
CA TRP A 638 -15.30 16.76 14.96
C TRP A 638 -15.19 18.28 14.89
N ARG A 639 -16.09 18.95 14.17
CA ARG A 639 -16.12 20.42 14.06
C ARG A 639 -16.27 21.06 15.43
N GLN A 640 -17.17 20.56 16.27
CA GLN A 640 -17.37 21.08 17.64
C GLN A 640 -16.11 20.92 18.49
N ALA A 641 -15.48 19.75 18.46
CA ALA A 641 -14.24 19.50 19.21
C ALA A 641 -13.07 20.38 18.73
N THR A 642 -12.92 20.55 17.41
CA THR A 642 -11.92 21.41 16.80
C THR A 642 -12.12 22.88 17.18
N MET A 643 -13.35 23.39 17.07
CA MET A 643 -13.65 24.81 17.27
C MET A 643 -13.76 25.20 18.76
N ALA A 644 -13.94 24.25 19.67
CA ALA A 644 -13.98 24.53 21.10
C ALA A 644 -12.58 24.73 21.69
N ARG A 645 -12.45 25.72 22.59
CA ARG A 645 -11.33 25.81 23.53
C ARG A 645 -11.58 24.84 24.68
N ILE A 646 -10.72 23.83 24.85
CA ILE A 646 -10.89 22.77 25.86
C ILE A 646 -9.60 22.67 26.67
N GLY A 647 -9.61 23.22 27.90
CA GLY A 647 -8.40 23.30 28.72
C GLY A 647 -7.28 24.05 28.00
N SER A 648 -6.15 23.36 27.77
CA SER A 648 -5.00 23.86 27.00
C SER A 648 -5.14 23.75 25.48
N LYS A 649 -6.13 23.00 24.96
CA LYS A 649 -6.36 22.91 23.51
C LYS A 649 -6.98 24.21 22.99
N PRO A 650 -6.33 24.94 22.05
CA PRO A 650 -6.92 26.11 21.45
C PRO A 650 -8.09 25.75 20.52
N ALA A 651 -8.89 26.75 20.16
CA ALA A 651 -9.84 26.62 19.05
C ALA A 651 -9.06 26.47 17.73
N GLY A 652 -9.64 25.75 16.77
CA GLY A 652 -9.03 25.52 15.46
C GLY A 652 -8.13 24.28 15.41
N LEU A 653 -7.50 23.88 16.51
CA LEU A 653 -6.70 22.64 16.54
C LEU A 653 -7.61 21.42 16.74
N PRO A 654 -7.68 20.48 15.79
CA PRO A 654 -8.34 19.20 16.02
C PRO A 654 -7.60 18.44 17.12
N PRO A 655 -8.32 17.83 18.07
CA PRO A 655 -7.68 16.94 19.03
C PRO A 655 -7.11 15.71 18.30
N PRO A 656 -6.08 15.03 18.86
CA PRO A 656 -5.52 13.83 18.25
C PRO A 656 -6.53 12.67 18.20
N GLY A 657 -7.46 12.64 19.15
CA GLY A 657 -8.59 11.73 19.15
C GLY A 657 -9.76 12.23 20.00
N ILE A 658 -10.94 11.68 19.73
CA ILE A 658 -12.17 11.90 20.50
C ILE A 658 -12.65 10.54 21.02
N TRP A 659 -12.83 10.43 22.33
CA TRP A 659 -13.01 9.15 23.02
C TRP A 659 -14.48 8.75 23.13
N TYR A 660 -14.79 7.50 22.80
CA TYR A 660 -16.08 6.88 23.07
C TYR A 660 -16.08 6.22 24.47
N PRO A 661 -17.18 6.29 25.25
CA PRO A 661 -18.46 6.91 24.94
C PRO A 661 -18.58 8.39 25.35
N SER A 662 -17.55 9.00 25.96
CA SER A 662 -17.68 10.35 26.54
C SER A 662 -17.85 11.47 25.51
N GLY A 663 -17.27 11.32 24.32
CA GLY A 663 -17.08 12.40 23.36
C GLY A 663 -16.03 13.42 23.80
N ASP A 664 -15.20 13.09 24.80
CA ASP A 664 -14.13 13.95 25.31
C ASP A 664 -12.81 13.72 24.58
N ILE A 665 -11.91 14.70 24.65
CA ILE A 665 -10.58 14.64 24.00
C ILE A 665 -9.51 14.04 24.93
N VAL A 666 -9.82 13.93 26.22
CA VAL A 666 -8.89 13.40 27.23
C VAL A 666 -9.08 11.88 27.26
N PRO A 667 -7.98 11.09 27.17
CA PRO A 667 -8.06 9.64 27.33
C PRO A 667 -8.74 9.26 28.65
N PRO A 668 -9.53 8.18 28.70
CA PRO A 668 -10.23 7.72 29.91
C PRO A 668 -9.27 7.03 30.89
N VAL A 669 -8.09 7.62 31.11
CA VAL A 669 -7.03 7.13 31.98
C VAL A 669 -6.66 8.24 32.97
N PRO A 670 -6.74 8.01 34.29
CA PRO A 670 -6.45 9.04 35.28
C PRO A 670 -5.04 9.64 35.13
N GLY A 671 -4.96 10.97 35.16
CA GLY A 671 -3.70 11.71 35.07
C GLY A 671 -3.13 11.89 33.66
N VAL A 672 -3.77 11.34 32.63
CA VAL A 672 -3.34 11.45 31.23
C VAL A 672 -3.88 12.72 30.60
N SER A 673 -3.03 13.39 29.81
CA SER A 673 -3.38 14.63 29.10
C SER A 673 -3.93 14.35 27.70
N TRP A 674 -4.71 15.27 27.12
CA TRP A 674 -5.30 15.06 25.77
C TRP A 674 -4.24 14.94 24.65
N TRP A 675 -3.03 15.40 24.88
CA TRP A 675 -1.88 15.39 23.96
C TRP A 675 -0.86 14.30 24.28
N ASP A 676 -1.17 13.38 25.19
CA ASP A 676 -0.24 12.33 25.61
C ASP A 676 0.09 11.40 24.42
N PRO A 677 1.37 11.26 24.03
CA PRO A 677 1.74 10.50 22.85
C PRO A 677 1.62 8.97 23.03
N HIS A 678 1.48 8.49 24.27
CA HIS A 678 1.35 7.06 24.57
C HIS A 678 -0.08 6.56 24.42
N TYR A 679 -1.07 7.43 24.65
CA TYR A 679 -2.50 7.10 24.54
C TYR A 679 -3.17 7.64 23.28
N ASN A 680 -2.51 8.52 22.54
CA ASN A 680 -2.97 8.92 21.22
C ASN A 680 -2.23 8.10 20.16
N TYR A 681 -2.96 7.23 19.46
CA TYR A 681 -2.38 6.18 18.59
C TYR A 681 -1.38 6.71 17.55
N TYR A 682 -1.70 7.84 16.90
CA TYR A 682 -0.83 8.51 15.92
C TYR A 682 -0.06 9.68 16.52
N GLY A 683 0.21 9.62 17.82
CA GLY A 683 0.85 10.68 18.60
C GLY A 683 0.01 11.95 18.67
N ALA A 684 0.64 13.04 19.13
CA ALA A 684 0.08 14.39 19.07
C ALA A 684 0.82 15.19 17.99
N PRO A 685 0.13 15.86 17.05
CA PRO A 685 -1.29 16.22 17.04
C PRO A 685 -2.26 15.21 16.39
N GLY A 686 -1.84 13.98 16.08
CA GLY A 686 -2.75 12.91 15.63
C GLY A 686 -3.27 13.02 14.19
N LEU A 687 -2.41 13.49 13.27
CA LEU A 687 -2.67 13.60 11.82
C LEU A 687 -3.96 14.37 11.45
N PRO A 688 -4.08 15.66 11.83
CA PRO A 688 -5.34 16.42 11.74
C PRO A 688 -5.82 16.73 10.31
N GLY A 689 -4.97 16.58 9.30
CA GLY A 689 -5.23 17.05 7.93
C GLY A 689 -6.53 16.51 7.32
N MET A 690 -6.82 15.23 7.49
CA MET A 690 -7.99 14.59 6.87
C MET A 690 -9.32 15.10 7.44
N ILE A 691 -9.35 15.60 8.68
CA ILE A 691 -10.57 16.21 9.25
C ILE A 691 -10.92 17.51 8.52
N PHE A 692 -9.93 18.27 8.04
CA PHE A 692 -10.19 19.47 7.25
C PHE A 692 -10.73 19.15 5.86
N ASP A 693 -10.28 18.05 5.26
CA ASP A 693 -10.89 17.52 4.02
C ASP A 693 -12.36 17.18 4.27
N CYS A 694 -12.68 16.57 5.43
CA CYS A 694 -14.05 16.27 5.82
C CYS A 694 -14.92 17.51 6.05
N PHE A 695 -14.39 18.64 6.54
CA PHE A 695 -15.16 19.89 6.64
C PHE A 695 -15.61 20.37 5.26
N LEU A 696 -14.70 20.39 4.28
CA LEU A 696 -15.04 20.78 2.91
C LEU A 696 -15.99 19.77 2.25
N ALA A 697 -15.81 18.47 2.51
CA ALA A 697 -16.71 17.42 2.04
C ALA A 697 -18.12 17.55 2.64
N ALA A 698 -18.24 17.88 3.93
CA ALA A 698 -19.51 18.10 4.60
C ALA A 698 -20.26 19.32 4.03
N TYR A 699 -19.54 20.41 3.72
CA TYR A 699 -20.12 21.53 2.98
C TYR A 699 -20.58 21.11 1.57
N ALA A 700 -19.74 20.40 0.82
CA ALA A 700 -20.07 19.96 -0.54
C ALA A 700 -21.31 19.04 -0.58
N LEU A 701 -21.49 18.21 0.45
CA LEU A 701 -22.59 17.24 0.53
C LEU A 701 -23.86 17.81 1.18
N GLY A 702 -23.71 18.67 2.20
CA GLY A 702 -24.80 19.14 3.05
C GLY A 702 -25.17 20.62 2.92
N GLY A 703 -24.26 21.46 2.43
CA GLY A 703 -24.44 22.91 2.29
C GLY A 703 -24.30 23.71 3.60
N GLY A 704 -23.91 23.10 4.72
CA GLY A 704 -23.77 23.77 6.02
C GLY A 704 -22.57 24.73 6.06
N GLU A 705 -22.82 26.04 6.10
CA GLU A 705 -21.76 27.06 6.11
C GLU A 705 -20.85 27.01 7.36
N GLU A 706 -21.32 26.43 8.46
CA GLU A 706 -20.53 26.22 9.67
C GLU A 706 -19.26 25.40 9.42
N PHE A 707 -19.29 24.46 8.46
CA PHE A 707 -18.11 23.69 8.07
C PHE A 707 -17.10 24.55 7.32
N LEU A 708 -17.55 25.44 6.42
CA LEU A 708 -16.67 26.40 5.75
C LEU A 708 -16.03 27.37 6.74
N ARG A 709 -16.82 27.93 7.66
CA ARG A 709 -16.30 28.85 8.68
C ARG A 709 -15.27 28.17 9.57
N ALA A 710 -15.46 26.90 9.91
CA ALA A 710 -14.47 26.13 10.64
C ALA A 710 -13.18 25.97 9.82
N PHE A 711 -13.27 25.57 8.56
CA PHE A 711 -12.10 25.46 7.68
C PHE A 711 -11.34 26.79 7.51
N GLN A 712 -12.05 27.90 7.30
CA GLN A 712 -11.46 29.24 7.19
C GLN A 712 -10.71 29.61 8.47
N PHE A 713 -11.35 29.47 9.63
CA PHE A 713 -10.74 29.77 10.92
C PHE A 713 -9.43 28.98 11.14
N VAL A 714 -9.45 27.68 10.83
CA VAL A 714 -8.25 26.83 10.92
C VAL A 714 -7.15 27.33 9.99
N THR A 715 -7.49 27.68 8.75
CA THR A 715 -6.53 28.13 7.75
C THR A 715 -5.93 29.48 8.13
N ASP A 716 -6.74 30.40 8.66
CA ASP A 716 -6.29 31.71 9.16
C ASP A 716 -5.32 31.55 10.34
N GLU A 717 -5.64 30.68 11.30
CA GLU A 717 -4.74 30.40 12.44
C GLU A 717 -3.47 29.65 12.01
N GLY A 718 -3.58 28.69 11.09
CA GLY A 718 -2.45 27.90 10.59
C GLY A 718 -1.48 28.71 9.73
N THR A 719 -1.94 29.77 9.08
CA THR A 719 -1.08 30.68 8.31
C THR A 719 -0.52 31.85 9.13
N ARG A 720 -0.85 31.94 10.43
CA ARG A 720 -0.33 32.97 11.34
C ARG A 720 1.16 32.76 11.60
N GLY A 721 1.94 33.84 11.55
CA GLY A 721 3.39 33.82 11.75
C GLY A 721 3.92 34.91 12.70
N PRO A 722 5.24 34.91 12.98
CA PRO A 722 6.23 33.94 12.52
C PRO A 722 6.01 32.55 13.13
N LEU A 723 6.43 31.50 12.41
CA LEU A 723 6.42 30.14 12.97
C LEU A 723 7.48 30.01 14.07
N PRO A 724 7.21 29.26 15.14
CA PRO A 724 8.14 29.10 16.24
C PRO A 724 9.36 28.27 15.81
N VAL A 725 10.52 28.57 16.40
CA VAL A 725 11.81 27.93 16.13
C VAL A 725 12.38 27.38 17.44
N GLY A 726 12.89 26.15 17.41
CA GLY A 726 13.48 25.48 18.58
C GLY A 726 12.71 24.24 19.01
N GLU A 727 13.02 23.73 20.20
CA GLU A 727 12.34 22.59 20.80
C GLU A 727 10.93 22.99 21.25
N LEU A 728 9.92 22.24 20.80
CA LEU A 728 8.50 22.52 21.06
C LEU A 728 7.91 21.40 21.90
N HIS A 729 7.31 21.75 23.04
CA HIS A 729 6.68 20.79 23.94
C HIS A 729 5.15 20.93 23.89
N PRO A 730 4.41 19.84 23.60
CA PRO A 730 2.96 19.89 23.69
C PRO A 730 2.49 20.15 25.14
N PRO A 731 1.44 20.95 25.38
CA PRO A 731 0.60 21.63 24.40
C PRO A 731 0.91 23.14 24.40
N SER A 732 2.18 23.56 24.36
CA SER A 732 2.52 24.98 24.37
C SER A 732 1.84 25.72 23.20
N PRO A 733 1.55 27.03 23.33
CA PRO A 733 0.98 27.81 22.23
C PRO A 733 1.79 27.70 20.93
N GLU A 734 3.12 27.66 21.03
CA GLU A 734 4.05 27.51 19.93
C GLU A 734 3.91 26.13 19.26
N TRP A 735 3.87 25.06 20.05
CA TRP A 735 3.64 23.72 19.54
C TRP A 735 2.29 23.62 18.80
N CYS A 736 1.22 24.19 19.39
CA CYS A 736 -0.10 24.19 18.77
C CYS A 736 -0.13 24.98 17.45
N GLN A 737 0.56 26.13 17.39
CA GLN A 737 0.67 26.93 16.17
C GLN A 737 1.42 26.15 15.07
N MET A 738 2.51 25.45 15.42
CA MET A 738 3.24 24.61 14.47
C MET A 738 2.37 23.46 13.95
N ALA A 739 1.60 22.80 14.83
CA ALA A 739 0.68 21.73 14.46
C ALA A 739 -0.40 22.21 13.46
N LEU A 740 -0.96 23.41 13.65
CA LEU A 740 -1.91 24.01 12.71
C LEU A 740 -1.26 24.37 11.37
N ALA A 741 -0.05 24.93 11.39
CA ALA A 741 0.66 25.34 10.18
C ALA A 741 0.96 24.15 9.25
N HIS A 742 1.34 23.00 9.81
CA HIS A 742 1.55 21.77 9.03
C HIS A 742 0.28 21.19 8.41
N ALA A 743 -0.89 21.68 8.84
CA ALA A 743 -2.16 21.15 8.41
C ALA A 743 -2.78 21.91 7.22
N VAL A 744 -2.26 23.11 6.92
CA VAL A 744 -2.64 23.90 5.75
C VAL A 744 -2.04 23.28 4.49
N ASP A 745 -2.87 23.03 3.48
CA ASP A 745 -2.49 22.33 2.24
C ASP A 745 -3.08 23.01 0.99
N PRO A 746 -2.31 23.12 -0.11
CA PRO A 746 -2.80 23.75 -1.34
C PRO A 746 -3.99 23.05 -1.99
N SER A 747 -4.15 21.73 -1.85
CA SER A 747 -5.29 20.99 -2.40
C SER A 747 -6.59 21.32 -1.68
N ARG A 748 -6.52 21.61 -0.37
CA ARG A 748 -7.67 22.07 0.42
C ARG A 748 -8.10 23.47 0.04
N THR A 749 -7.14 24.39 -0.09
CA THR A 749 -7.44 25.77 -0.53
C THR A 749 -7.98 25.80 -1.97
N ALA A 750 -7.49 24.93 -2.87
CA ALA A 750 -8.03 24.76 -4.21
C ALA A 750 -9.47 24.19 -4.21
N LEU A 751 -9.78 23.23 -3.33
CA LEU A 751 -11.15 22.72 -3.17
C LEU A 751 -12.08 23.78 -2.57
N TYR A 752 -11.64 24.49 -1.55
CA TYR A 752 -12.39 25.62 -0.98
C TYR A 752 -12.76 26.62 -2.08
N LYS A 753 -11.78 27.03 -2.90
CA LYS A 753 -11.99 27.89 -4.07
C LYS A 753 -13.03 27.32 -5.04
N LEU A 754 -12.95 26.02 -5.35
CA LEU A 754 -13.87 25.35 -6.26
C LEU A 754 -15.31 25.33 -5.74
N LEU A 755 -15.48 25.19 -4.42
CA LEU A 755 -16.79 25.09 -3.76
C LEU A 755 -17.44 26.45 -3.55
N THR A 756 -16.67 27.49 -3.25
CA THR A 756 -17.20 28.82 -2.86
C THR A 756 -17.01 29.91 -3.91
N GLY A 757 -16.02 29.78 -4.79
CA GLY A 757 -15.56 30.85 -5.67
C GLY A 757 -14.75 31.94 -4.96
N ASP A 758 -14.58 31.87 -3.64
CA ASP A 758 -13.90 32.86 -2.81
C ASP A 758 -12.38 32.89 -3.10
N ARG A 759 -11.75 34.06 -3.02
CA ARG A 759 -10.35 34.30 -3.40
C ARG A 759 -9.38 34.36 -2.22
N THR A 760 -9.86 34.19 -0.99
CA THR A 760 -9.12 34.43 0.26
C THR A 760 -7.80 33.69 0.32
N HIS A 761 -7.73 32.47 -0.24
CA HIS A 761 -6.53 31.62 -0.20
C HIS A 761 -5.79 31.51 -1.55
N ASP A 762 -6.16 32.31 -2.57
CA ASP A 762 -5.57 32.25 -3.92
C ASP A 762 -4.03 32.37 -3.87
N GLU A 763 -3.49 33.30 -3.06
CA GLU A 763 -2.04 33.51 -2.92
C GLU A 763 -1.32 32.23 -2.47
N TYR A 764 -1.90 31.52 -1.50
CA TYR A 764 -1.34 30.29 -0.95
C TYR A 764 -1.36 29.17 -1.99
N THR A 765 -2.50 28.97 -2.67
CA THR A 765 -2.65 27.99 -3.73
C THR A 765 -1.65 28.24 -4.87
N LEU A 766 -1.47 29.49 -5.31
CA LEU A 766 -0.60 29.82 -6.45
C LEU A 766 0.89 29.55 -6.22
N ARG A 767 1.35 29.44 -4.96
CA ARG A 767 2.75 29.16 -4.61
C ARG A 767 3.09 27.68 -4.57
N HIS A 768 2.17 26.83 -4.10
CA HIS A 768 2.49 25.47 -3.67
C HIS A 768 1.68 24.38 -4.36
N ALA A 769 0.65 24.73 -5.12
CA ALA A 769 -0.30 23.76 -5.68
C ALA A 769 0.18 23.09 -6.98
N ASP A 770 -0.46 21.98 -7.33
CA ASP A 770 -0.30 21.30 -8.62
C ASP A 770 -0.69 22.25 -9.79
N PRO A 771 -0.07 22.14 -10.98
CA PRO A 771 -0.45 22.94 -12.15
C PRO A 771 -1.96 23.01 -12.45
N ALA A 772 -2.71 21.93 -12.25
CA ALA A 772 -4.16 21.91 -12.42
C ALA A 772 -4.88 22.84 -11.43
N GLN A 773 -4.43 22.86 -10.17
CA GLN A 773 -4.98 23.69 -9.11
C GLN A 773 -4.61 25.17 -9.29
N ILE A 774 -3.36 25.44 -9.69
CA ILE A 774 -2.92 26.80 -10.06
C ILE A 774 -3.77 27.34 -11.20
N TYR A 775 -3.98 26.54 -12.25
CA TYR A 775 -4.80 26.92 -13.39
C TYR A 775 -6.24 27.26 -12.99
N ARG A 776 -6.85 26.46 -12.11
CA ARG A 776 -8.21 26.73 -11.59
C ARG A 776 -8.29 27.99 -10.72
N THR A 777 -7.15 28.52 -10.30
CA THR A 777 -7.07 29.72 -9.46
C THR A 777 -6.86 31.00 -10.29
N ASN A 778 -5.94 30.98 -11.27
CA ASN A 778 -5.59 32.17 -12.07
C ASN A 778 -6.00 32.13 -13.55
N TYR A 779 -6.45 30.98 -14.05
CA TYR A 779 -6.80 30.74 -15.46
C TYR A 779 -5.68 31.06 -16.46
N ASP A 780 -4.41 30.97 -16.03
CA ASP A 780 -3.23 31.08 -16.90
C ASP A 780 -3.06 29.80 -17.73
N LEU A 781 -3.73 29.78 -18.88
CA LEU A 781 -3.79 28.63 -19.76
C LEU A 781 -2.41 28.31 -20.38
N GLU A 782 -1.60 29.32 -20.69
CA GLU A 782 -0.29 29.10 -21.31
C GLU A 782 0.67 28.43 -20.33
N ARG A 783 0.68 28.88 -19.07
CA ARG A 783 1.46 28.23 -18.01
C ARG A 783 1.01 26.79 -17.78
N TYR A 784 -0.29 26.53 -17.81
CA TYR A 784 -0.79 25.17 -17.60
C TYR A 784 -0.43 24.24 -18.77
N GLN A 785 -0.56 24.70 -20.01
CA GLN A 785 -0.18 23.90 -21.19
C GLN A 785 1.31 23.54 -21.19
N LYS A 786 2.18 24.43 -20.70
CA LYS A 786 3.61 24.15 -20.54
C LYS A 786 3.90 23.04 -19.52
N SER A 787 3.05 22.82 -18.53
CA SER A 787 3.29 21.76 -17.54
C SER A 787 3.09 20.35 -18.13
N PHE A 788 2.34 20.20 -19.22
CA PHE A 788 2.12 18.89 -19.85
C PHE A 788 3.40 18.30 -20.46
N GLU A 789 4.31 19.15 -20.94
CA GLU A 789 5.61 18.71 -21.42
C GLU A 789 6.42 18.04 -20.29
N SER A 790 6.43 18.65 -19.10
CA SER A 790 7.09 18.07 -17.93
C SER A 790 6.48 16.74 -17.53
N ALA A 791 5.15 16.65 -17.52
CA ALA A 791 4.42 15.42 -17.20
C ALA A 791 4.71 14.29 -18.20
N ALA A 792 4.75 14.60 -19.51
CA ALA A 792 5.08 13.64 -20.54
C ALA A 792 6.55 13.17 -20.42
N LYS A 793 7.49 14.11 -20.28
CA LYS A 793 8.92 13.82 -20.19
C LYS A 793 9.30 12.99 -18.97
N SER A 794 8.69 13.24 -17.80
CA SER A 794 8.98 12.45 -16.60
C SER A 794 8.65 10.97 -16.76
N LEU A 795 7.72 10.64 -17.67
CA LEU A 795 7.27 9.27 -17.96
C LEU A 795 8.04 8.59 -19.11
N ARG A 796 9.03 9.25 -19.73
CA ARG A 796 9.75 8.72 -20.91
C ARG A 796 10.79 7.64 -20.59
N THR A 797 11.17 7.53 -19.33
CA THR A 797 12.33 6.73 -18.92
C THR A 797 11.97 5.71 -17.85
N ASN A 798 12.80 4.68 -17.78
CA ASN A 798 12.85 3.70 -16.70
C ASN A 798 11.56 2.90 -16.50
N PHE A 799 11.05 2.30 -17.59
CA PHE A 799 9.78 1.57 -17.59
C PHE A 799 9.75 0.40 -16.61
N GLU A 800 10.84 -0.36 -16.54
CA GLU A 800 10.98 -1.52 -15.66
C GLU A 800 10.89 -1.10 -14.19
N LEU A 801 11.57 0.00 -13.79
CA LEU A 801 11.48 0.59 -12.44
C LEU A 801 10.09 1.12 -12.08
N ARG A 802 9.20 1.27 -13.05
CA ARG A 802 7.79 1.69 -12.85
C ARG A 802 6.82 0.51 -12.94
N THR A 803 7.30 -0.69 -13.29
CA THR A 803 6.46 -1.86 -13.59
C THR A 803 7.00 -3.15 -12.97
N THR A 804 7.84 -3.88 -13.70
CA THR A 804 8.29 -5.24 -13.33
C THR A 804 9.19 -5.27 -12.10
N GLU A 805 9.84 -4.14 -11.78
CA GLU A 805 10.80 -4.08 -10.69
C GLU A 805 10.20 -3.69 -9.34
N VAL A 806 9.02 -3.08 -9.30
CA VAL A 806 8.48 -2.52 -8.04
C VAL A 806 8.02 -3.63 -7.09
N LEU A 807 8.60 -3.74 -5.89
CA LEU A 807 8.13 -4.72 -4.89
C LEU A 807 7.05 -4.14 -3.97
N ALA A 808 7.33 -2.98 -3.38
CA ALA A 808 6.37 -2.22 -2.57
C ALA A 808 5.37 -1.54 -3.52
N THR A 809 4.21 -2.16 -3.74
CA THR A 809 3.28 -1.70 -4.77
C THR A 809 2.66 -0.35 -4.44
N ASP A 810 2.56 0.01 -3.16
CA ASP A 810 2.22 1.35 -2.67
C ASP A 810 3.20 2.47 -3.11
N ARG A 811 4.36 2.12 -3.68
CA ARG A 811 5.34 3.06 -4.27
C ARG A 811 5.23 3.19 -5.80
N ALA A 812 4.24 2.59 -6.45
CA ALA A 812 4.00 2.68 -7.91
C ALA A 812 2.86 3.65 -8.30
N ALA A 813 2.70 4.74 -7.55
CA ALA A 813 1.81 5.84 -7.91
C ALA A 813 2.18 6.46 -9.27
N LEU A 814 1.18 6.96 -10.01
CA LEU A 814 1.40 7.59 -11.32
C LEU A 814 1.90 9.03 -11.16
N ASP A 815 3.09 9.32 -11.70
CA ASP A 815 3.62 10.67 -11.78
C ASP A 815 2.64 11.60 -12.53
N SER A 816 2.49 12.82 -12.03
CA SER A 816 1.63 13.86 -12.62
C SER A 816 0.16 13.45 -12.79
N ALA A 817 -0.34 12.47 -12.02
CA ALA A 817 -1.73 12.00 -12.10
C ALA A 817 -2.75 13.13 -11.95
N LEU A 818 -2.57 14.06 -10.99
CA LEU A 818 -3.49 15.18 -10.80
C LEU A 818 -3.42 16.19 -11.96
N THR A 819 -2.23 16.51 -12.46
CA THR A 819 -2.06 17.39 -13.63
C THR A 819 -2.81 16.84 -14.85
N VAL A 820 -2.65 15.54 -15.16
CA VAL A 820 -3.32 14.87 -16.29
C VAL A 820 -4.82 14.76 -16.03
N PHE A 821 -5.23 14.19 -14.89
CA PHE A 821 -6.64 14.03 -14.53
C PHE A 821 -7.38 15.38 -14.49
N GLY A 822 -6.77 16.42 -13.93
CA GLY A 822 -7.30 17.78 -13.87
C GLY A 822 -7.43 18.44 -15.25
N ALA A 823 -6.52 18.14 -16.19
CA ALA A 823 -6.60 18.66 -17.55
C ALA A 823 -7.79 18.06 -18.29
N TYR A 824 -7.91 16.73 -18.25
CA TYR A 824 -9.01 16.01 -18.92
C TYR A 824 -10.36 16.27 -18.26
N THR A 825 -10.44 16.35 -16.93
CA THR A 825 -11.75 16.29 -16.22
C THR A 825 -12.14 17.57 -15.50
N GLY A 826 -11.20 18.49 -15.31
CA GLY A 826 -11.39 19.70 -14.51
C GLY A 826 -11.32 19.51 -13.00
N ALA A 827 -10.90 18.33 -12.53
CA ALA A 827 -10.69 18.05 -11.11
C ALA A 827 -9.57 18.92 -10.50
N VAL A 828 -9.71 19.22 -9.21
CA VAL A 828 -8.65 19.85 -8.39
C VAL A 828 -8.06 18.92 -7.35
N GLN A 829 -8.58 17.69 -7.25
CA GLN A 829 -8.10 16.63 -6.36
C GLN A 829 -8.27 15.26 -7.02
N LEU A 830 -7.45 14.28 -6.59
CA LEU A 830 -7.69 12.86 -6.83
C LEU A 830 -8.73 12.31 -5.82
N ILE A 831 -9.00 11.00 -5.87
CA ILE A 831 -10.00 10.34 -5.01
C ILE A 831 -9.37 9.62 -3.79
N ARG A 832 -8.20 10.09 -3.36
CA ARG A 832 -7.46 9.57 -2.21
C ARG A 832 -8.21 9.82 -0.90
N ASP A 833 -8.19 8.86 0.01
CA ASP A 833 -8.76 8.98 1.36
C ASP A 833 -10.19 9.58 1.32
N ALA A 834 -10.52 10.55 2.19
CA ALA A 834 -11.83 11.19 2.23
C ALA A 834 -12.03 12.34 1.22
N ASN A 835 -11.30 12.36 0.10
CA ASN A 835 -11.39 13.46 -0.85
C ASN A 835 -12.77 13.55 -1.53
N THR A 836 -13.22 14.79 -1.71
CA THR A 836 -14.48 15.11 -2.38
C THR A 836 -14.35 14.90 -3.89
N PRO A 837 -15.33 14.26 -4.57
CA PRO A 837 -15.34 14.19 -6.03
C PRO A 837 -15.41 15.60 -6.68
N THR A 838 -14.37 15.98 -7.45
CA THR A 838 -14.27 17.34 -8.05
C THR A 838 -14.28 17.40 -9.58
N PHE A 839 -14.17 16.25 -10.25
CA PHE A 839 -14.19 16.15 -11.71
C PHE A 839 -15.54 16.63 -12.28
N ALA A 840 -15.50 17.35 -13.40
CA ALA A 840 -16.67 17.93 -14.03
C ALA A 840 -17.15 17.13 -15.24
N VAL A 841 -16.22 16.50 -15.96
CA VAL A 841 -16.52 15.71 -17.16
C VAL A 841 -15.60 14.48 -17.24
N THR A 842 -16.13 13.36 -17.74
CA THR A 842 -15.35 12.20 -18.21
C THR A 842 -15.80 11.79 -19.60
N TYR A 843 -15.01 10.97 -20.30
CA TYR A 843 -15.21 10.70 -21.73
C TYR A 843 -15.63 9.27 -22.03
N GLN A 844 -16.46 9.12 -23.07
CA GLN A 844 -16.77 7.86 -23.70
C GLN A 844 -16.09 7.83 -25.08
N THR A 845 -15.00 7.07 -25.19
CA THR A 845 -14.23 6.92 -26.43
C THR A 845 -13.93 5.44 -26.70
N GLU A 846 -13.61 5.12 -27.96
CA GLU A 846 -13.24 3.77 -28.38
C GLU A 846 -11.83 3.36 -27.93
N GLY A 847 -10.92 4.33 -27.80
CA GLY A 847 -9.52 4.17 -27.39
C GLY A 847 -8.97 5.45 -26.76
N THR A 848 -7.67 5.49 -26.50
CA THR A 848 -6.98 6.57 -25.77
C THR A 848 -6.36 7.65 -26.67
N ASP A 849 -6.53 7.55 -27.99
CA ASP A 849 -5.96 8.48 -28.99
C ASP A 849 -6.76 9.79 -29.16
N PHE A 850 -6.92 10.51 -28.05
CA PHE A 850 -7.50 11.84 -28.00
C PHE A 850 -6.82 12.66 -26.90
N ALA A 851 -6.97 13.98 -26.96
CA ALA A 851 -6.65 14.87 -25.85
C ALA A 851 -7.86 15.73 -25.50
N ALA A 852 -8.05 16.02 -24.22
CA ALA A 852 -9.07 16.93 -23.74
C ALA A 852 -8.51 17.89 -22.69
N LEU A 853 -8.86 19.16 -22.80
CA LEU A 853 -8.48 20.21 -21.85
C LEU A 853 -9.71 20.98 -21.41
N VAL A 854 -10.13 20.77 -20.16
CA VAL A 854 -11.23 21.51 -19.55
C VAL A 854 -10.75 22.93 -19.25
N VAL A 855 -11.25 23.91 -19.98
CA VAL A 855 -10.85 25.32 -19.80
C VAL A 855 -11.81 26.11 -18.91
N GLU A 856 -13.04 25.64 -18.73
CA GLU A 856 -14.01 26.23 -17.80
C GLU A 856 -14.83 25.12 -17.13
N SER A 857 -15.09 25.26 -15.83
CA SER A 857 -15.82 24.28 -15.03
C SER A 857 -16.50 24.93 -13.84
N THR A 858 -17.82 25.08 -13.95
CA THR A 858 -18.72 25.56 -12.89
C THR A 858 -19.97 24.66 -12.85
N SER A 859 -20.86 24.87 -11.89
CA SER A 859 -22.16 24.17 -11.86
C SER A 859 -23.07 24.52 -13.06
N ARG A 860 -22.77 25.60 -13.79
CA ARG A 860 -23.61 26.10 -14.89
C ARG A 860 -22.95 26.06 -16.25
N ARG A 861 -21.66 25.69 -16.31
CA ARG A 861 -20.90 25.70 -17.54
C ARG A 861 -19.73 24.75 -17.50
N VAL A 862 -19.58 23.96 -18.56
CA VAL A 862 -18.35 23.22 -18.85
C VAL A 862 -17.90 23.60 -20.26
N ARG A 863 -16.62 23.95 -20.40
CA ARG A 863 -15.99 24.18 -21.71
C ARG A 863 -14.74 23.34 -21.84
N VAL A 864 -14.67 22.58 -22.92
CA VAL A 864 -13.60 21.62 -23.20
C VAL A 864 -13.01 21.90 -24.57
N TRP A 865 -11.68 21.83 -24.68
CA TRP A 865 -10.99 21.70 -25.96
C TRP A 865 -10.66 20.23 -26.19
N LEU A 866 -11.07 19.70 -27.33
CA LEU A 866 -10.86 18.33 -27.75
C LEU A 866 -9.92 18.29 -28.95
N TYR A 867 -9.14 17.23 -29.05
CA TYR A 867 -8.31 16.94 -30.20
C TYR A 867 -8.32 15.43 -30.45
N SER A 868 -8.55 15.03 -31.69
CA SER A 868 -8.50 13.63 -32.11
C SER A 868 -7.24 13.36 -32.92
N PHE A 869 -6.54 12.27 -32.59
CA PHE A 869 -5.34 11.82 -33.28
C PHE A 869 -5.62 10.77 -34.35
N THR A 870 -6.90 10.38 -34.54
CA THR A 870 -7.30 9.46 -35.60
C THR A 870 -7.37 10.18 -36.95
N ASP A 871 -7.28 9.41 -38.04
CA ASP A 871 -7.39 9.95 -39.42
C ASP A 871 -8.85 10.19 -39.86
N ALA A 872 -9.82 9.68 -39.09
CA ALA A 872 -11.25 9.84 -39.33
C ALA A 872 -11.92 10.63 -38.19
N PRO A 873 -13.10 11.25 -38.41
CA PRO A 873 -13.87 11.88 -37.35
C PRO A 873 -14.20 10.89 -36.23
N GLN A 874 -13.90 11.26 -34.99
CA GLN A 874 -14.08 10.42 -33.81
C GLN A 874 -15.31 10.88 -33.02
N LYS A 875 -16.19 9.94 -32.68
CA LYS A 875 -17.28 10.20 -31.74
C LYS A 875 -16.73 10.20 -30.31
N ILE A 876 -16.96 11.28 -29.56
CA ILE A 876 -16.58 11.42 -28.15
C ILE A 876 -17.83 11.78 -27.35
N GLY A 877 -18.21 10.93 -26.40
CA GLY A 877 -19.27 11.23 -25.44
C GLY A 877 -18.71 11.97 -24.22
N LEU A 878 -19.30 13.09 -23.83
CA LEU A 878 -18.92 13.87 -22.64
C LEU A 878 -19.95 13.62 -21.55
N ARG A 879 -19.59 12.94 -20.44
CA ARG A 879 -20.47 12.71 -19.27
C ARG A 879 -20.24 13.77 -18.22
N PHE A 880 -21.28 14.48 -17.80
CA PHE A 880 -21.15 15.64 -16.89
C PHE A 880 -21.51 15.30 -15.45
N TRP A 881 -20.67 15.70 -14.49
CA TRP A 881 -20.76 15.24 -13.10
C TRP A 881 -21.20 16.31 -12.09
N ARG A 882 -21.03 17.60 -12.45
CA ARG A 882 -21.23 18.74 -11.55
C ARG A 882 -22.22 19.80 -12.04
N LEU A 883 -22.81 19.56 -13.22
CA LEU A 883 -23.78 20.48 -13.80
C LEU A 883 -25.12 20.43 -13.03
N GLU A 884 -25.71 21.61 -12.79
CA GLU A 884 -27.08 21.76 -12.28
C GLU A 884 -28.09 21.13 -13.26
N PRO A 885 -29.18 20.52 -12.80
CA PRO A 885 -30.24 20.07 -13.69
C PRO A 885 -30.84 21.23 -14.52
N GLY A 886 -30.94 21.07 -15.83
CA GLY A 886 -31.40 22.15 -16.70
C GLY A 886 -31.37 21.90 -18.20
N ILE A 887 -31.82 22.90 -18.95
CA ILE A 887 -31.67 22.98 -20.40
C ILE A 887 -30.39 23.75 -20.71
N TYR A 888 -29.50 23.11 -21.46
CA TYR A 888 -28.20 23.62 -21.82
C TYR A 888 -28.16 23.99 -23.30
N ARG A 889 -27.49 25.11 -23.60
CA ARG A 889 -27.05 25.44 -24.95
C ARG A 889 -25.67 24.84 -25.17
N ILE A 890 -25.53 24.12 -26.29
CA ILE A 890 -24.27 23.57 -26.73
C ILE A 890 -23.80 24.33 -27.95
N LEU A 891 -22.61 24.90 -27.83
CA LEU A 891 -21.84 25.40 -28.96
C LEU A 891 -20.66 24.46 -29.18
N GLN A 892 -20.37 24.14 -30.43
CA GLN A 892 -19.18 23.39 -30.79
C GLN A 892 -18.62 23.88 -32.12
N GLY A 893 -17.31 23.75 -32.32
CA GLY A 893 -16.66 24.28 -33.51
C GLY A 893 -15.15 24.20 -33.45
N GLU A 894 -14.51 24.47 -34.59
CA GLU A 894 -13.05 24.57 -34.68
C GLU A 894 -12.56 25.84 -33.99
N ILE A 895 -11.50 25.73 -33.20
CA ILE A 895 -10.77 26.88 -32.68
C ILE A 895 -9.82 27.37 -33.77
N LEU A 896 -9.97 28.63 -34.14
CA LEU A 896 -9.17 29.30 -35.16
C LEU A 896 -8.26 30.36 -34.51
N PRO A 897 -7.09 30.66 -35.10
CA PRO A 897 -6.30 31.81 -34.70
C PRO A 897 -7.13 33.10 -34.76
N GLY A 898 -6.99 33.94 -33.74
CA GLY A 898 -7.51 35.31 -33.76
C GLY A 898 -6.60 36.27 -34.49
N GLU A 899 -7.04 37.53 -34.55
CA GLU A 899 -6.34 38.62 -35.25
C GLU A 899 -5.08 39.07 -34.51
N ARG A 900 -4.91 38.65 -33.25
CA ARG A 900 -3.73 38.94 -32.42
C ARG A 900 -3.23 37.66 -31.73
N PRO A 901 -1.92 37.57 -31.41
CA PRO A 901 -1.38 36.48 -30.61
C PRO A 901 -2.18 36.30 -29.31
N GLY A 902 -2.49 35.05 -28.96
CA GLY A 902 -3.26 34.68 -27.76
C GLY A 902 -4.79 34.85 -27.88
N GLN A 903 -5.30 35.37 -28.99
CA GLN A 903 -6.74 35.41 -29.25
C GLN A 903 -7.20 34.16 -30.01
N ASN A 904 -8.36 33.64 -29.64
CA ASN A 904 -9.01 32.54 -30.34
C ASN A 904 -10.32 33.02 -30.98
N ARG A 905 -10.54 32.62 -32.24
CA ARG A 905 -11.84 32.67 -32.93
C ARG A 905 -12.44 31.26 -32.93
N TYR A 906 -13.74 31.18 -33.17
CA TYR A 906 -14.47 29.92 -33.12
C TYR A 906 -15.39 29.81 -34.33
N ALA A 907 -15.18 28.78 -35.14
CA ALA A 907 -16.08 28.43 -36.24
C ALA A 907 -17.28 27.65 -35.68
N TRP A 908 -18.14 28.34 -34.94
CA TRP A 908 -19.30 27.71 -34.30
C TRP A 908 -20.25 27.10 -35.32
N LEU A 909 -20.59 25.84 -35.09
CA LEU A 909 -21.77 25.22 -35.68
C LEU A 909 -23.04 25.83 -35.09
N PRO A 910 -24.21 25.65 -35.74
CA PRO A 910 -25.50 26.03 -35.16
C PRO A 910 -25.66 25.47 -33.74
N ALA A 911 -26.09 26.33 -32.82
CA ALA A 911 -26.26 25.96 -31.43
C ALA A 911 -27.33 24.87 -31.28
N ALA A 912 -27.03 23.85 -30.48
CA ALA A 912 -28.00 22.84 -30.07
C ALA A 912 -28.51 23.13 -28.65
N ARG A 913 -29.67 22.55 -28.31
CA ARG A 913 -30.17 22.50 -26.93
C ARG A 913 -30.28 21.05 -26.49
N VAL A 914 -29.84 20.79 -25.26
CA VAL A 914 -29.99 19.48 -24.62
C VAL A 914 -30.61 19.65 -23.24
N SER A 915 -31.33 18.64 -22.78
CA SER A 915 -31.76 18.55 -21.39
C SER A 915 -30.75 17.67 -20.65
N LEU A 916 -30.14 18.21 -19.60
CA LEU A 916 -29.26 17.46 -18.70
C LEU A 916 -29.88 17.57 -17.31
N LEU A 917 -30.55 16.51 -16.86
CA LEU A 917 -31.32 16.50 -15.62
C LEU A 917 -30.67 15.64 -14.53
N ARG A 918 -29.77 14.73 -14.90
CA ARG A 918 -29.15 13.77 -13.98
C ARG A 918 -27.63 13.82 -14.06
N ARG A 919 -27.00 13.37 -12.97
CA ARG A 919 -25.55 13.22 -12.92
C ARG A 919 -25.09 12.16 -13.93
N ALA A 920 -23.97 12.45 -14.59
CA ALA A 920 -23.31 11.61 -15.57
C ALA A 920 -24.08 11.40 -16.89
N GLU A 921 -25.17 12.16 -17.11
CA GLU A 921 -25.78 12.31 -18.43
C GLU A 921 -24.78 12.94 -19.40
N GLY A 922 -24.87 12.50 -20.65
CA GLY A 922 -23.84 12.76 -21.64
C GLY A 922 -24.34 13.43 -22.90
N VAL A 923 -23.40 14.08 -23.59
CA VAL A 923 -23.59 14.60 -24.94
C VAL A 923 -22.55 13.98 -25.84
N ASP A 924 -23.00 13.46 -26.97
CA ASP A 924 -22.12 13.00 -28.04
C ASP A 924 -21.72 14.15 -28.97
N VAL A 925 -20.43 14.26 -29.24
CA VAL A 925 -19.88 15.16 -30.27
C VAL A 925 -19.04 14.38 -31.26
N LEU A 926 -19.00 14.86 -32.50
CA LEU A 926 -18.13 14.31 -33.55
C LEU A 926 -16.93 15.25 -33.71
N VAL A 927 -15.76 14.79 -33.30
CA VAL A 927 -14.52 15.57 -33.34
C VAL A 927 -13.79 15.28 -34.65
N PRO A 928 -13.55 16.29 -35.50
CA PRO A 928 -12.82 16.09 -36.75
C PRO A 928 -11.33 15.77 -36.50
N PRO A 929 -10.69 15.03 -37.41
CA PRO A 929 -9.29 14.63 -37.27
C PRO A 929 -8.36 15.85 -37.34
N GLY A 930 -7.34 15.89 -36.49
CA GLY A 930 -6.25 16.87 -36.58
C GLY A 930 -6.60 18.32 -36.22
N LYS A 931 -7.81 18.59 -35.71
CA LYS A 931 -8.30 19.94 -35.39
C LYS A 931 -8.54 20.12 -33.90
N VAL A 932 -8.28 21.32 -33.39
CA VAL A 932 -8.69 21.71 -32.04
C VAL A 932 -10.17 22.06 -32.07
N TRP A 933 -11.00 21.26 -31.40
CA TRP A 933 -12.45 21.37 -31.38
C TRP A 933 -12.92 21.83 -30.00
N VAL A 934 -13.65 22.94 -29.91
CA VAL A 934 -14.23 23.39 -28.65
C VAL A 934 -15.64 22.82 -28.50
N VAL A 935 -16.01 22.45 -27.28
CA VAL A 935 -17.39 22.19 -26.85
C VAL A 935 -17.67 23.07 -25.64
N ASP A 936 -18.68 23.93 -25.73
CA ASP A 936 -19.11 24.86 -24.69
C ASP A 936 -20.57 24.55 -24.33
N VAL A 937 -20.76 23.99 -23.13
CA VAL A 937 -22.06 23.59 -22.58
C VAL A 937 -22.43 24.60 -21.51
N LEU A 938 -23.43 25.45 -21.79
CA LEU A 938 -23.84 26.56 -20.93
C LEU A 938 -25.32 26.43 -20.53
N LEU A 939 -25.61 26.50 -19.24
CA LEU A 939 -26.97 26.48 -18.72
C LEU A 939 -27.76 27.68 -19.25
N VAL A 940 -28.92 27.42 -19.83
CA VAL A 940 -29.86 28.44 -20.30
C VAL A 940 -31.04 28.56 -19.36
N GLU A 941 -31.57 27.42 -18.92
CA GLU A 941 -32.77 27.36 -18.10
C GLU A 941 -32.60 26.26 -17.03
N PRO A 942 -32.46 26.61 -15.75
CA PRO A 942 -32.49 25.62 -14.67
C PRO A 942 -33.80 24.84 -14.67
N ARG A 943 -33.74 23.54 -14.37
CA ARG A 943 -34.92 22.68 -14.23
C ARG A 943 -34.95 22.11 -12.83
N ALA A 944 -36.10 22.20 -12.17
CA ALA A 944 -36.30 21.50 -10.92
C ALA A 944 -36.42 19.99 -11.21
N VAL A 945 -35.72 19.19 -10.40
CA VAL A 945 -35.85 17.73 -10.38
C VAL A 945 -36.32 17.31 -8.98
N PRO A 946 -36.99 16.16 -8.84
CA PRO A 946 -37.39 15.66 -7.53
C PRO A 946 -36.17 15.53 -6.61
N ALA A 947 -36.28 16.04 -5.38
CA ALA A 947 -35.23 15.89 -4.37
C ALA A 947 -35.09 14.44 -3.89
N ARG A 948 -36.16 13.64 -4.06
CA ARG A 948 -36.16 12.19 -3.81
C ARG A 948 -36.68 11.45 -5.03
N SER A 949 -35.94 10.46 -5.48
CA SER A 949 -36.22 9.68 -6.69
C SER A 949 -35.83 8.22 -6.49
N PRO A 950 -36.57 7.27 -7.09
CA PRO A 950 -36.10 5.90 -7.23
C PRO A 950 -34.86 5.84 -8.14
N ASP A 951 -34.20 4.70 -8.15
CA ASP A 951 -33.18 4.35 -9.15
C ASP A 951 -33.21 2.85 -9.40
N LEU A 952 -34.08 2.43 -10.30
CA LEU A 952 -34.23 1.06 -10.71
C LEU A 952 -33.01 0.63 -11.51
N ALA A 953 -32.52 -0.57 -11.24
CA ALA A 953 -31.31 -1.05 -11.88
C ALA A 953 -31.30 -2.57 -12.02
N ALA A 954 -30.59 -3.05 -13.04
CA ALA A 954 -30.20 -4.44 -13.16
C ALA A 954 -28.75 -4.51 -13.66
N GLY A 955 -27.89 -5.22 -12.94
CA GLY A 955 -26.49 -5.43 -13.31
C GLY A 955 -26.28 -6.77 -14.04
N GLU A 956 -25.12 -6.96 -14.67
CA GLU A 956 -24.81 -8.19 -15.42
C GLU A 956 -24.95 -9.46 -14.55
N ARG A 957 -24.46 -9.41 -13.31
CA ARG A 957 -24.56 -10.50 -12.32
C ARG A 957 -25.94 -10.66 -11.68
N SER A 958 -26.86 -9.74 -11.98
CA SER A 958 -28.25 -9.84 -11.55
C SER A 958 -29.07 -10.76 -12.46
N ILE A 959 -28.49 -11.25 -13.56
CA ILE A 959 -29.15 -12.09 -14.55
C ILE A 959 -28.58 -13.51 -14.52
N SER A 960 -29.46 -14.51 -14.58
CA SER A 960 -29.07 -15.89 -14.85
C SER A 960 -30.03 -16.52 -15.86
N VAL A 961 -29.49 -17.33 -16.78
CA VAL A 961 -30.25 -18.00 -17.83
C VAL A 961 -30.15 -19.51 -17.63
N ARG A 962 -31.29 -20.20 -17.56
CA ARG A 962 -31.33 -21.67 -17.48
C ARG A 962 -32.30 -22.19 -18.51
N GLY A 963 -31.78 -22.61 -19.67
CA GLY A 963 -32.59 -23.00 -20.82
C GLY A 963 -33.49 -21.84 -21.27
N ALA A 964 -34.82 -22.02 -21.18
CA ALA A 964 -35.80 -21.00 -21.54
C ALA A 964 -36.26 -20.11 -20.36
N GLN A 965 -35.64 -20.25 -19.18
CA GLN A 965 -35.91 -19.40 -18.03
C GLN A 965 -34.83 -18.31 -17.90
N VAL A 966 -35.26 -17.05 -17.78
CA VAL A 966 -34.38 -15.92 -17.44
C VAL A 966 -34.78 -15.40 -16.07
N THR A 967 -33.87 -15.46 -15.10
CA THR A 967 -34.07 -14.88 -13.77
C THR A 967 -33.31 -13.56 -13.69
N VAL A 968 -33.99 -12.51 -13.23
CA VAL A 968 -33.43 -11.16 -13.09
C VAL A 968 -33.69 -10.65 -11.69
N ARG A 969 -32.67 -10.15 -11.01
CA ARG A 969 -32.80 -9.31 -9.81
C ARG A 969 -32.86 -7.85 -10.23
N ILE A 970 -33.90 -7.16 -9.77
CA ILE A 970 -34.09 -5.72 -9.97
C ILE A 970 -33.83 -5.04 -8.65
N HIS A 971 -33.04 -3.98 -8.68
CA HIS A 971 -32.63 -3.20 -7.53
C HIS A 971 -33.32 -1.84 -7.56
N ASN A 972 -33.50 -1.23 -6.40
CA ASN A 972 -33.72 0.21 -6.29
C ASN A 972 -32.54 0.79 -5.49
N LEU A 973 -31.74 1.61 -6.15
CA LEU A 973 -30.55 2.28 -5.62
C LEU A 973 -30.83 3.74 -5.24
N GLY A 974 -32.07 4.19 -5.43
CA GLY A 974 -32.48 5.58 -5.23
C GLY A 974 -32.68 5.93 -3.76
N ASN A 975 -33.21 7.12 -3.52
CA ASN A 975 -33.55 7.60 -2.17
C ASN A 975 -35.08 7.77 -1.96
N ALA A 976 -35.87 7.28 -2.92
CA ALA A 976 -37.31 7.07 -2.82
C ALA A 976 -37.70 5.67 -3.32
N GLY A 977 -38.86 5.19 -2.87
CA GLY A 977 -39.47 4.00 -3.44
C GLY A 977 -39.98 4.26 -4.85
N ALA A 978 -39.85 3.27 -5.73
CA ALA A 978 -40.48 3.27 -7.04
C ALA A 978 -41.97 2.91 -6.92
N GLY A 979 -42.83 3.65 -7.62
CA GLY A 979 -44.22 3.26 -7.88
C GLY A 979 -44.29 2.08 -8.86
N PRO A 980 -45.47 1.76 -9.42
CA PRO A 980 -45.58 0.65 -10.37
C PRO A 980 -44.71 0.84 -11.61
N PHE A 981 -43.99 -0.20 -12.02
CA PHE A 981 -43.11 -0.18 -13.20
C PHE A 981 -43.13 -1.50 -13.97
N THR A 982 -42.56 -1.51 -15.17
CA THR A 982 -42.47 -2.72 -16.02
C THR A 982 -41.02 -3.11 -16.22
N VAL A 983 -40.75 -4.42 -16.24
CA VAL A 983 -39.47 -4.98 -16.70
C VAL A 983 -39.72 -5.77 -17.97
N ALA A 984 -38.95 -5.50 -19.01
CA ALA A 984 -39.07 -6.15 -20.30
C ALA A 984 -37.78 -6.89 -20.67
N LEU A 985 -37.92 -8.11 -21.19
CA LEU A 985 -36.88 -8.80 -21.93
C LEU A 985 -37.07 -8.51 -23.41
N GLN A 986 -36.04 -7.98 -24.05
CA GLN A 986 -36.06 -7.58 -25.45
C GLN A 986 -35.02 -8.34 -26.26
N GLU A 987 -35.41 -8.79 -27.45
CA GLU A 987 -34.53 -9.37 -28.46
C GLU A 987 -34.42 -8.43 -29.65
N ARG A 988 -33.30 -8.48 -30.36
CA ARG A 988 -33.13 -7.72 -31.59
C ARG A 988 -33.78 -8.47 -32.75
N ASP A 989 -34.72 -7.82 -33.45
CA ASP A 989 -35.14 -8.23 -34.78
C ASP A 989 -34.56 -7.23 -35.81
N GLY A 990 -34.56 -7.57 -37.10
CA GLY A 990 -33.95 -6.74 -38.14
C GLY A 990 -34.48 -5.29 -38.21
N ALA A 991 -35.57 -4.95 -37.50
CA ALA A 991 -36.18 -3.62 -37.42
C ALA A 991 -35.92 -2.89 -36.08
N GLY A 992 -35.39 -3.55 -35.04
CA GLY A 992 -35.09 -2.92 -33.76
C GLY A 992 -35.15 -3.86 -32.56
N TRP A 993 -35.44 -3.31 -31.37
CA TRP A 993 -35.65 -4.08 -30.15
C TRP A 993 -37.13 -4.46 -30.01
N LYS A 994 -37.41 -5.76 -29.92
CA LYS A 994 -38.75 -6.30 -29.73
C LYS A 994 -38.86 -6.93 -28.35
N THR A 995 -39.91 -6.56 -27.62
CA THR A 995 -40.22 -7.18 -26.32
C THR A 995 -40.72 -8.62 -26.53
N VAL A 996 -40.01 -9.60 -25.97
CA VAL A 996 -40.36 -11.02 -26.03
C VAL A 996 -41.02 -11.53 -24.75
N ALA A 997 -40.78 -10.85 -23.63
CA ALA A 997 -41.49 -11.06 -22.37
C ALA A 997 -41.50 -9.76 -21.56
N HIS A 998 -42.51 -9.55 -20.73
CA HIS A 998 -42.53 -8.43 -19.78
C HIS A 998 -43.25 -8.83 -18.50
N ARG A 999 -42.96 -8.10 -17.42
CA ARG A 999 -43.62 -8.27 -16.13
C ARG A 999 -43.83 -6.90 -15.49
N ARG A 1000 -45.05 -6.64 -15.04
CA ARG A 1000 -45.39 -5.45 -14.24
C ARG A 1000 -45.17 -5.76 -12.76
N LEU A 1001 -44.60 -4.81 -12.03
CA LEU A 1001 -44.43 -4.82 -10.58
C LEU A 1001 -45.20 -3.63 -9.99
N ASP A 1002 -45.78 -3.82 -8.79
CA ASP A 1002 -46.57 -2.77 -8.12
C ASP A 1002 -45.70 -1.65 -7.51
N GLY A 1003 -44.41 -1.93 -7.33
CA GLY A 1003 -43.41 -0.98 -6.85
C GLY A 1003 -42.23 -1.68 -6.18
N LEU A 1004 -41.23 -0.88 -5.79
CA LEU A 1004 -40.03 -1.35 -5.07
C LEU A 1004 -39.61 -0.29 -4.07
N LYS A 1005 -39.42 -0.67 -2.80
CA LYS A 1005 -39.00 0.28 -1.74
C LYS A 1005 -37.62 0.87 -2.04
N ALA A 1006 -37.30 1.99 -1.41
CA ALA A 1006 -35.93 2.51 -1.39
C ALA A 1006 -35.04 1.62 -0.50
N PRO A 1007 -33.71 1.68 -0.65
CA PRO A 1007 -32.79 1.32 0.42
C PRO A 1007 -33.17 2.06 1.71
N GLU A 1008 -33.26 1.32 2.80
CA GLU A 1008 -33.58 1.86 4.13
C GLU A 1008 -32.56 1.31 5.12
N ASP A 1009 -32.14 2.15 6.08
CA ASP A 1009 -31.20 1.74 7.13
C ASP A 1009 -29.88 1.12 6.59
N LEU A 1010 -29.35 1.68 5.49
CA LEU A 1010 -28.16 1.16 4.79
C LEU A 1010 -28.31 -0.30 4.32
N ARG A 1011 -29.55 -0.73 4.02
CA ARG A 1011 -29.84 -2.06 3.47
C ARG A 1011 -30.37 -1.95 2.04
N PRO A 1012 -29.90 -2.82 1.14
CA PRO A 1012 -30.35 -2.82 -0.25
C PRO A 1012 -31.84 -3.16 -0.37
N ALA A 1013 -32.47 -2.64 -1.43
CA ALA A 1013 -33.83 -2.99 -1.81
C ALA A 1013 -33.83 -3.65 -3.20
N SER A 1014 -34.26 -4.91 -3.27
CA SER A 1014 -34.32 -5.64 -4.54
C SER A 1014 -35.47 -6.65 -4.59
N VAL A 1015 -35.84 -7.06 -5.82
CA VAL A 1015 -36.85 -8.08 -6.11
C VAL A 1015 -36.36 -9.00 -7.23
N VAL A 1016 -36.61 -10.30 -7.10
CA VAL A 1016 -36.27 -11.28 -8.14
C VAL A 1016 -37.49 -11.61 -8.97
N ILE A 1017 -37.38 -11.45 -10.29
CA ILE A 1017 -38.38 -11.86 -11.26
C ILE A 1017 -37.86 -12.99 -12.16
N ARG A 1018 -38.79 -13.72 -12.77
CA ARG A 1018 -38.50 -14.81 -13.70
C ARG A 1018 -39.35 -14.65 -14.95
N PHE A 1019 -38.71 -14.78 -16.11
CA PHE A 1019 -39.37 -14.93 -17.40
C PHE A 1019 -39.30 -16.39 -17.84
N HIS A 1020 -40.42 -16.91 -18.33
CA HIS A 1020 -40.50 -18.24 -18.94
C HIS A 1020 -40.78 -18.03 -20.43
N LEU A 1021 -39.81 -18.38 -21.26
CA LEU A 1021 -39.87 -18.21 -22.71
C LEU A 1021 -40.21 -19.54 -23.39
N ALA A 1022 -40.69 -19.47 -24.64
CA ALA A 1022 -40.90 -20.67 -25.46
C ALA A 1022 -39.58 -21.32 -25.91
N ARG A 1023 -38.49 -20.54 -25.93
CA ARG A 1023 -37.15 -20.96 -26.31
C ARG A 1023 -36.12 -20.18 -25.48
N PRO A 1024 -34.85 -20.64 -25.39
CA PRO A 1024 -33.77 -19.83 -24.83
C PRO A 1024 -33.72 -18.43 -25.48
N PRO A 1025 -33.36 -17.39 -24.70
CA PRO A 1025 -33.23 -16.03 -25.23
C PRO A 1025 -32.13 -15.99 -26.30
N ALA A 1026 -32.32 -15.17 -27.32
CA ALA A 1026 -31.31 -14.95 -28.34
C ALA A 1026 -30.03 -14.35 -27.73
N SER A 1027 -28.86 -14.67 -28.28
CA SER A 1027 -27.61 -14.02 -27.86
C SER A 1027 -27.70 -12.51 -28.11
N GLY A 1028 -27.25 -11.70 -27.15
CA GLY A 1028 -27.39 -10.25 -27.19
C GLY A 1028 -28.79 -9.73 -26.84
N SER A 1029 -29.68 -10.56 -26.27
CA SER A 1029 -30.91 -10.09 -25.63
C SER A 1029 -30.58 -9.08 -24.53
N ARG A 1030 -31.53 -8.20 -24.19
CA ARG A 1030 -31.37 -7.24 -23.08
C ARG A 1030 -32.56 -7.24 -22.15
N VAL A 1031 -32.31 -6.99 -20.87
CA VAL A 1031 -33.35 -6.63 -19.91
C VAL A 1031 -33.40 -5.12 -19.82
N VAL A 1032 -34.61 -4.56 -19.89
CA VAL A 1032 -34.87 -3.13 -19.72
C VAL A 1032 -35.86 -2.96 -18.57
N VAL A 1033 -35.45 -2.22 -17.56
CA VAL A 1033 -36.30 -1.76 -16.47
C VAL A 1033 -36.89 -0.41 -16.86
N ASP A 1034 -38.16 -0.22 -16.53
CA ASP A 1034 -38.97 0.92 -16.97
C ASP A 1034 -38.80 1.28 -18.47
N PRO A 1035 -39.16 0.37 -19.40
CA PRO A 1035 -38.92 0.58 -20.83
C PRO A 1035 -39.70 1.75 -21.45
N ARG A 1036 -40.57 2.40 -20.69
CA ARG A 1036 -41.37 3.56 -21.11
C ARG A 1036 -40.90 4.87 -20.50
N ASP A 1037 -39.88 4.86 -19.63
CA ASP A 1037 -39.35 6.05 -18.95
C ASP A 1037 -40.48 6.82 -18.23
N GLU A 1038 -41.32 6.07 -17.48
CA GLU A 1038 -42.48 6.60 -16.75
C GLU A 1038 -42.06 7.18 -15.38
N LEU A 1039 -40.92 6.77 -14.84
CA LEU A 1039 -40.35 7.24 -13.57
C LEU A 1039 -39.18 8.20 -13.79
N PHE A 1040 -39.06 9.22 -12.95
CA PHE A 1040 -37.83 10.01 -12.90
C PHE A 1040 -36.82 9.34 -11.96
N GLU A 1041 -35.70 8.87 -12.50
CA GLU A 1041 -34.70 8.10 -11.75
C GLU A 1041 -33.40 8.89 -11.52
N LEU A 1042 -32.57 8.49 -10.54
CA LEU A 1042 -31.27 9.14 -10.31
C LEU A 1042 -30.29 8.90 -11.46
N CYS A 1043 -30.39 7.75 -12.11
CA CYS A 1043 -29.57 7.28 -13.21
C CYS A 1043 -30.45 6.48 -14.18
N GLU A 1044 -30.39 6.79 -15.48
CA GLU A 1044 -31.12 6.01 -16.50
C GLU A 1044 -30.24 4.95 -17.16
N THR A 1045 -28.92 5.11 -17.08
CA THR A 1045 -28.01 4.24 -17.84
C THR A 1045 -27.90 2.83 -17.31
N ASN A 1046 -28.35 2.58 -16.07
CA ASN A 1046 -28.41 1.28 -15.39
C ASN A 1046 -29.77 0.58 -15.51
N ASN A 1047 -30.74 1.19 -16.21
CA ASN A 1047 -32.02 0.56 -16.54
C ASN A 1047 -31.90 -0.51 -17.63
N THR A 1048 -30.77 -0.59 -18.34
CA THR A 1048 -30.55 -1.56 -19.41
C THR A 1048 -29.32 -2.41 -19.17
N VAL A 1049 -29.45 -3.72 -19.32
CA VAL A 1049 -28.35 -4.68 -19.20
C VAL A 1049 -28.47 -5.77 -20.25
N ILE A 1050 -27.33 -6.15 -20.84
CA ILE A 1050 -27.26 -7.23 -21.82
C ILE A 1050 -27.27 -8.58 -21.10
N VAL A 1051 -28.07 -9.51 -21.61
CA VAL A 1051 -28.05 -10.91 -21.20
C VAL A 1051 -26.81 -11.55 -21.83
N SER A 1052 -25.74 -11.66 -21.04
CA SER A 1052 -24.47 -12.24 -21.48
C SER A 1052 -24.50 -13.77 -21.44
N ASP A 1053 -23.67 -14.41 -22.26
CA ASP A 1053 -23.54 -15.86 -22.31
C ASP A 1053 -22.81 -16.45 -21.07
N ALA A 1054 -22.25 -15.59 -20.20
CA ALA A 1054 -21.55 -15.98 -18.96
C ALA A 1054 -22.47 -16.62 -17.91
N GLY A 1055 -23.79 -16.57 -18.12
CA GLY A 1055 -24.80 -17.24 -17.32
C GLY A 1055 -25.48 -18.43 -18.00
N ARG A 1056 -24.91 -18.99 -19.09
CA ARG A 1056 -25.40 -20.23 -19.74
C ARG A 1056 -24.89 -21.49 -19.08
#